data_AF-A0A936GUX0-F1
#
_entry.id   AF-A0A936GUX0-F1
#
_cell.length_a   1.000
_cell.length_b   1.000
_cell.length_c   1.000
_cell.angle_alpha   90.00
_cell.angle_beta   90.00
_cell.angle_gamma   90.00
#
_symmetry.space_group_name_H-M   'P 1'
#
loop_
_entity.id
_entity.type
_entity.pdbx_description
1 polymer ?
#
loop_
_entity_poly.entity_id
_entity_poly.type
_entity_poly.pdbx_seq_one_letter_code
_entity_poly.pdbx_strand_id
1 'polypeptide(L)'
;MTSTPRTFVFFLLCCSAINLVLAQDLRPIGTWKDHLNYRSAAWLTQSENEVIVSTGTALIYIDKQDGSHSTVSKVDDLSESQLAQIKYDKVNDWLIVVYNSGAFDLLGSDEKYYITSIKDNNVVAGSKAINDICLTGDKYAYFATSFGIIEYDLQRIEFRSTTFTNKPVSSITADNQYIYAALDDGIYRIARNDNSKENFSRWQWLDTVFGLTDKYEADLVEVFNNQLYATINGKLMVLNAQGQFSAIDLQFETPFGIQWMSAEGAHLAIGLRDNEYSSTARFINPSGEVIVGGASCINRTLYGIEDQQGRMWYADEWRQIRYTNTINSGCNKLEYDSPYSLECSNIEIAPNRVLFAGGGANENYQIDFNRSGVYILNPDQSWTNINEEYFPALKEKEIIGFMTVVPHPKDTSLIYMGSFLSGIVEYNTTTQAMRFFSDNATNGKIKSSLQAMVGAPTQVRVAHMQFDEDGNLWVANFGAQKPISVFTPEGQWYSFATPGPTFLTKVNIDQRGNKWFATTASSPGVVVFNENGTPEDPSDDDIKFINSSNSIISSQVNCVETDLNGDVWVGTSEGPIVFECDPFDSDCRGTQRKVLEDSIAALLLLTEEIFSIETDGANRKWFGTRNGIFVQSPDGETQIYRYTTENSALLNNQIVDLEFDNNSGTMYMSTQSGIQSLKTNATGGAKINTETAYAYPNPVRPEYQGPIAIKGLARDADIRITDVNGRLVHQSKALGGQAIWDGNDYTGSRVDTGVYLVFAANENDPTVKDVIVTKILIVK
;
A
#
# COMPACT_ATOMS: atom_id res chain seq x y z
N MET A 1 22.37 -7.65 -79.42
CA MET A 1 20.98 -8.15 -79.32
C MET A 1 20.65 -8.23 -77.85
N THR A 2 19.95 -7.21 -77.37
CA THR A 2 19.62 -6.93 -75.97
C THR A 2 18.28 -7.55 -75.64
N SER A 3 18.24 -8.47 -74.67
CA SER A 3 16.99 -9.00 -74.10
C SER A 3 16.96 -8.69 -72.61
N THR A 4 16.04 -7.80 -72.24
CA THR A 4 15.65 -7.42 -70.88
C THR A 4 14.96 -8.57 -70.16
N PRO A 5 15.25 -8.83 -68.86
CA PRO A 5 14.33 -9.54 -67.98
C PRO A 5 13.55 -8.56 -67.10
N ARG A 6 12.27 -8.90 -66.93
CA ARG A 6 11.21 -8.15 -66.24
C ARG A 6 11.44 -8.11 -64.73
N THR A 7 11.38 -6.92 -64.15
CA THR A 7 11.27 -6.69 -62.69
C THR A 7 9.85 -7.01 -62.24
N PHE A 8 9.67 -8.06 -61.43
CA PHE A 8 8.44 -8.30 -60.70
C PHE A 8 8.45 -7.43 -59.44
N VAL A 9 7.60 -6.40 -59.40
CA VAL A 9 7.32 -5.60 -58.21
C VAL A 9 6.27 -6.36 -57.40
N PHE A 10 6.68 -6.92 -56.26
CA PHE A 10 5.77 -7.47 -55.25
C PHE A 10 5.24 -6.31 -54.42
N PHE A 11 3.99 -5.91 -54.65
CA PHE A 11 3.29 -4.91 -53.85
C PHE A 11 2.76 -5.61 -52.59
N LEU A 12 3.50 -5.52 -51.48
CA LEU A 12 3.10 -6.04 -50.18
C LEU A 12 2.29 -4.94 -49.48
N LEU A 13 0.98 -5.00 -49.62
CA LEU A 13 0.02 -4.18 -48.89
C LEU A 13 -0.03 -4.70 -47.44
N CYS A 14 0.90 -4.25 -46.60
CA CYS A 14 0.78 -4.40 -45.14
C CYS A 14 -0.24 -3.37 -44.62
N CYS A 15 -1.53 -3.71 -44.71
CA CYS A 15 -2.53 -3.13 -43.82
C CYS A 15 -2.42 -3.82 -42.46
N SER A 16 -1.43 -3.43 -41.65
CA SER A 16 -1.44 -3.72 -40.23
C SER A 16 -2.44 -2.78 -39.56
N ALA A 17 -3.70 -3.20 -39.50
CA ALA A 17 -4.61 -2.72 -38.49
C ALA A 17 -4.07 -3.20 -37.14
N ILE A 18 -3.33 -2.34 -36.45
CA ILE A 18 -3.00 -2.52 -35.04
C ILE A 18 -4.34 -2.39 -34.32
N ASN A 19 -5.01 -3.52 -34.12
CA ASN A 19 -6.00 -3.59 -33.05
C ASN A 19 -5.20 -3.40 -31.76
N LEU A 20 -5.29 -2.20 -31.17
CA LEU A 20 -4.99 -2.00 -29.77
C LEU A 20 -5.87 -2.99 -29.01
N VAL A 21 -5.31 -4.14 -28.65
CA VAL A 21 -5.89 -5.01 -27.65
C VAL A 21 -5.80 -4.19 -26.37
N LEU A 22 -6.90 -3.53 -26.01
CA LEU A 22 -7.04 -2.96 -24.67
C LEU A 22 -6.80 -4.12 -23.70
N ALA A 23 -5.77 -4.00 -22.88
CA ALA A 23 -5.49 -4.96 -21.81
C ALA A 23 -6.66 -4.89 -20.83
N GLN A 24 -7.67 -5.73 -21.03
CA GLN A 24 -8.74 -5.87 -20.06
C GLN A 24 -8.17 -6.59 -18.85
N ASP A 25 -8.49 -6.10 -17.65
CA ASP A 25 -8.19 -6.81 -16.42
C ASP A 25 -9.05 -8.10 -16.37
N LEU A 26 -8.44 -9.21 -16.78
CA LEU A 26 -9.01 -10.56 -16.91
C LEU A 26 -9.02 -11.33 -15.58
N ARG A 27 -8.62 -10.70 -14.47
CA ARG A 27 -8.67 -11.35 -13.16
C ARG A 27 -10.11 -11.79 -12.82
N PRO A 28 -10.29 -12.95 -12.17
CA PRO A 28 -11.60 -13.36 -11.67
C PRO A 28 -12.19 -12.32 -10.69
N ILE A 29 -13.52 -12.25 -10.64
CA ILE A 29 -14.20 -11.40 -9.66
C ILE A 29 -13.89 -11.87 -8.24
N GLY A 30 -13.64 -10.90 -7.34
CA GLY A 30 -13.29 -11.14 -5.94
C GLY A 30 -11.79 -11.31 -5.68
N THR A 31 -10.94 -11.34 -6.71
CA THR A 31 -9.50 -11.47 -6.51
C THR A 31 -8.85 -10.14 -6.16
N TRP A 32 -7.93 -10.21 -5.21
CA TRP A 32 -7.07 -9.11 -4.81
C TRP A 32 -5.80 -9.11 -5.65
N LYS A 33 -5.20 -7.93 -5.80
CA LYS A 33 -3.83 -7.75 -6.30
C LYS A 33 -3.19 -6.67 -5.47
N ASP A 34 -1.95 -6.89 -5.09
CA ASP A 34 -1.15 -5.88 -4.44
C ASP A 34 -0.30 -5.11 -5.46
N HIS A 35 0.11 -3.93 -5.03
CA HIS A 35 0.97 -3.03 -5.79
C HIS A 35 2.05 -2.53 -4.82
N LEU A 36 2.85 -3.48 -4.32
CA LEU A 36 3.84 -3.25 -3.26
C LEU A 36 5.14 -2.67 -3.80
N ASN A 37 5.91 -2.08 -2.89
CA ASN A 37 7.27 -1.63 -3.16
C ASN A 37 8.24 -2.83 -3.09
N TYR A 38 8.91 -3.12 -4.20
CA TYR A 38 9.94 -4.16 -4.30
C TYR A 38 11.35 -3.58 -4.36
N ARG A 39 11.53 -2.31 -4.01
CA ARG A 39 12.77 -1.57 -4.22
C ARG A 39 13.64 -1.51 -2.99
N SER A 40 13.11 -1.66 -1.79
CA SER A 40 13.90 -1.58 -0.56
C SER A 40 13.93 -2.92 0.16
N ALA A 41 15.10 -3.26 0.68
CA ALA A 41 15.30 -4.42 1.54
C ALA A 41 15.26 -3.99 3.01
N ALA A 42 14.34 -4.56 3.78
CA ALA A 42 14.22 -4.39 5.23
C ALA A 42 14.99 -5.48 5.99
N TRP A 43 15.00 -6.71 5.48
CA TRP A 43 15.73 -7.84 6.06
C TRP A 43 16.21 -8.81 4.98
N LEU A 44 17.19 -9.66 5.31
CA LEU A 44 17.78 -10.65 4.40
C LEU A 44 18.02 -11.99 5.09
N THR A 45 17.86 -13.07 4.35
CA THR A 45 18.39 -14.40 4.67
C THR A 45 18.69 -15.14 3.36
N GLN A 46 19.12 -16.40 3.43
CA GLN A 46 19.45 -17.15 2.21
C GLN A 46 19.25 -18.65 2.36
N SER A 47 18.81 -19.27 1.27
CA SER A 47 18.89 -20.72 1.06
C SER A 47 20.23 -21.10 0.42
N GLU A 48 20.37 -22.34 -0.06
CA GLU A 48 21.51 -22.72 -0.89
C GLU A 48 21.51 -21.92 -2.20
N ASN A 49 20.36 -21.84 -2.86
CA ASN A 49 20.23 -21.33 -4.23
C ASN A 49 19.78 -19.88 -4.31
N GLU A 50 19.16 -19.34 -3.27
CA GLU A 50 18.48 -18.04 -3.34
C GLU A 50 18.90 -17.11 -2.20
N VAL A 51 18.92 -15.81 -2.50
CA VAL A 51 18.86 -14.76 -1.47
C VAL A 51 17.40 -14.38 -1.31
N ILE A 52 16.92 -14.41 -0.06
CA ILE A 52 15.54 -14.12 0.28
C ILE A 52 15.54 -12.75 0.96
N VAL A 53 14.83 -11.81 0.35
CA VAL A 53 14.74 -10.42 0.78
C VAL A 53 13.35 -10.16 1.33
N SER A 54 13.24 -9.60 2.52
CA SER A 54 12.00 -8.99 2.99
C SER A 54 12.01 -7.50 2.65
N THR A 55 10.93 -7.00 2.07
CA THR A 55 10.68 -5.56 1.89
C THR A 55 9.98 -4.93 3.10
N GLY A 56 9.68 -5.73 4.12
CA GLY A 56 8.77 -5.38 5.22
C GLY A 56 7.29 -5.64 4.90
N THR A 57 6.93 -5.85 3.63
CA THR A 57 5.55 -6.16 3.20
C THR A 57 5.42 -7.38 2.30
N ALA A 58 6.51 -7.78 1.65
CA ALA A 58 6.60 -8.96 0.81
C ALA A 58 7.99 -9.58 0.88
N LEU A 59 8.09 -10.80 0.38
CA LEU A 59 9.34 -11.49 0.13
C LEU A 59 9.71 -11.39 -1.35
N ILE A 60 11.01 -11.30 -1.62
CA ILE A 60 11.60 -11.44 -2.95
C ILE A 60 12.63 -12.57 -2.87
N TYR A 61 12.42 -13.61 -3.66
CA TYR A 61 13.37 -14.71 -3.83
C TYR A 61 14.23 -14.40 -5.04
N ILE A 62 15.55 -14.30 -4.87
CA ILE A 62 16.50 -13.96 -5.93
C ILE A 62 17.43 -15.14 -6.15
N ASP A 63 17.40 -15.73 -7.34
CA ASP A 63 18.30 -16.82 -7.71
C ASP A 63 19.76 -16.33 -7.74
N LYS A 64 20.65 -17.06 -7.07
CA LYS A 64 22.05 -16.66 -6.93
C LYS A 64 22.87 -16.85 -8.20
N GLN A 65 22.44 -17.68 -9.14
CA GLN A 65 23.15 -17.99 -10.38
C GLN A 65 22.85 -16.99 -11.48
N ASP A 66 21.57 -16.71 -11.74
CA ASP A 66 21.14 -15.88 -12.86
C ASP A 66 20.49 -14.55 -12.47
N GLY A 67 20.17 -14.36 -11.18
CA GLY A 67 19.54 -13.13 -10.66
C GLY A 67 18.06 -12.99 -11.00
N SER A 68 17.43 -14.04 -11.56
CA SER A 68 15.98 -14.11 -11.71
C SER A 68 15.30 -14.05 -10.34
N HIS A 69 14.03 -13.62 -10.31
CA HIS A 69 13.33 -13.44 -9.05
C HIS A 69 11.85 -13.79 -9.12
N SER A 70 11.29 -14.05 -7.95
CA SER A 70 9.84 -14.14 -7.71
C SER A 70 9.48 -13.42 -6.41
N THR A 71 8.20 -13.10 -6.24
CA THR A 71 7.70 -12.37 -5.07
C THR A 71 6.58 -13.14 -4.39
N VAL A 72 6.48 -13.01 -3.06
CA VAL A 72 5.38 -13.58 -2.27
C VAL A 72 4.91 -12.54 -1.26
N SER A 73 3.63 -12.21 -1.29
CA SER A 73 2.99 -11.32 -0.32
C SER A 73 1.80 -11.99 0.37
N LYS A 74 1.04 -11.21 1.16
CA LYS A 74 -0.22 -11.67 1.76
C LYS A 74 -1.29 -12.07 0.72
N VAL A 75 -1.28 -11.45 -0.46
CA VAL A 75 -2.20 -11.81 -1.54
C VAL A 75 -1.87 -13.19 -2.10
N ASP A 76 -0.60 -13.58 -2.06
CA ASP A 76 -0.11 -14.85 -2.57
C ASP A 76 -0.22 -15.95 -1.51
N ASP A 77 0.62 -15.90 -0.48
CA ASP A 77 0.70 -16.94 0.55
C ASP A 77 1.37 -16.51 1.87
N LEU A 78 1.47 -15.22 2.19
CA LEU A 78 1.82 -14.79 3.56
C LEU A 78 0.55 -14.67 4.42
N SER A 79 0.65 -15.02 5.69
CA SER A 79 -0.49 -14.92 6.62
C SER A 79 -0.74 -13.47 7.07
N GLU A 80 0.30 -12.64 7.15
CA GLU A 80 0.19 -11.20 7.46
C GLU A 80 1.05 -10.36 6.50
N SER A 81 0.84 -9.04 6.53
CA SER A 81 1.42 -8.06 5.60
C SER A 81 2.57 -7.25 6.19
N GLN A 82 2.80 -7.31 7.50
CA GLN A 82 3.82 -6.50 8.19
C GLN A 82 4.92 -7.40 8.73
N LEU A 83 5.94 -7.62 7.92
CA LEU A 83 7.06 -8.52 8.22
C LEU A 83 8.10 -7.77 9.05
N ALA A 84 8.53 -8.39 10.15
CA ALA A 84 9.56 -7.85 11.04
C ALA A 84 10.95 -8.42 10.69
N GLN A 85 11.06 -9.74 10.57
CA GLN A 85 12.33 -10.45 10.38
C GLN A 85 12.09 -11.76 9.64
N ILE A 86 13.11 -12.20 8.89
CA ILE A 86 13.12 -13.52 8.25
C ILE A 86 14.40 -14.29 8.60
N LYS A 87 14.30 -15.61 8.72
CA LYS A 87 15.47 -16.49 8.89
C LYS A 87 15.21 -17.84 8.23
N TYR A 88 16.13 -18.27 7.37
CA TYR A 88 16.04 -19.57 6.71
C TYR A 88 16.84 -20.63 7.49
N ASP A 89 16.18 -21.72 7.83
CA ASP A 89 16.76 -22.89 8.46
C ASP A 89 17.13 -23.96 7.44
N LYS A 90 18.43 -24.06 7.18
CA LYS A 90 19.02 -25.01 6.23
C LYS A 90 18.86 -26.47 6.66
N VAL A 91 18.61 -26.75 7.94
CA VAL A 91 18.56 -28.13 8.47
C VAL A 91 17.17 -28.73 8.31
N ASN A 92 16.12 -27.98 8.64
CA ASN A 92 14.74 -28.45 8.55
C ASN A 92 13.99 -27.90 7.32
N ASP A 93 14.66 -27.10 6.47
CA ASP A 93 14.10 -26.52 5.23
C ASP A 93 12.90 -25.60 5.47
N TRP A 94 13.01 -24.74 6.50
CA TRP A 94 11.99 -23.76 6.86
C TRP A 94 12.48 -22.34 6.60
N LEU A 95 11.70 -21.55 5.86
CA LEU A 95 11.75 -20.10 5.99
C LEU A 95 10.83 -19.66 7.13
N ILE A 96 11.42 -19.09 8.18
CA ILE A 96 10.68 -18.49 9.29
C ILE A 96 10.43 -17.02 8.94
N VAL A 97 9.15 -16.63 8.84
CA VAL A 97 8.72 -15.25 8.55
C VAL A 97 8.01 -14.69 9.77
N VAL A 98 8.67 -13.80 10.50
CA VAL A 98 8.12 -13.15 11.70
C VAL A 98 7.39 -11.88 11.33
N TYR A 99 6.22 -11.67 11.93
CA TYR A 99 5.39 -10.49 11.75
C TYR A 99 5.48 -9.54 12.95
N ASN A 100 5.19 -8.25 12.73
CA ASN A 100 5.16 -7.23 13.79
C ASN A 100 4.17 -7.56 14.92
N SER A 101 3.16 -8.39 14.65
CA SER A 101 2.19 -8.88 15.64
C SER A 101 2.78 -9.88 16.65
N GLY A 102 3.99 -10.40 16.39
CA GLY A 102 4.60 -11.50 17.14
C GLY A 102 4.15 -12.89 16.69
N ALA A 103 3.25 -12.99 15.70
CA ALA A 103 3.00 -14.24 14.98
C ALA A 103 4.11 -14.52 13.97
N PHE A 104 4.20 -15.74 13.47
CA PHE A 104 5.14 -16.09 12.40
C PHE A 104 4.59 -17.20 11.51
N ASP A 105 5.02 -17.20 10.25
CA ASP A 105 4.87 -18.35 9.36
C ASP A 105 6.13 -19.22 9.38
N LEU A 106 5.92 -20.53 9.23
CA LEU A 106 6.92 -21.48 8.76
C LEU A 106 6.54 -21.85 7.33
N LEU A 107 7.37 -21.45 6.36
CA LEU A 107 7.17 -21.73 4.94
C LEU A 107 8.20 -22.77 4.48
N GLY A 108 7.71 -23.94 4.07
CA GLY A 108 8.50 -25.03 3.51
C GLY A 108 8.21 -25.18 2.02
N SER A 109 8.73 -26.23 1.40
CA SER A 109 8.52 -26.50 -0.03
C SER A 109 7.06 -26.80 -0.40
N ASP A 110 6.36 -27.59 0.42
CA ASP A 110 4.98 -28.04 0.17
C ASP A 110 4.01 -27.74 1.33
N GLU A 111 4.51 -27.20 2.45
CA GLU A 111 3.72 -26.98 3.66
C GLU A 111 3.97 -25.60 4.27
N LYS A 112 2.93 -25.08 4.91
CA LYS A 112 2.92 -23.79 5.59
C LYS A 112 2.19 -23.90 6.92
N TYR A 113 2.76 -23.29 7.96
CA TYR A 113 2.13 -23.18 9.28
C TYR A 113 2.12 -21.73 9.75
N TYR A 114 0.93 -21.20 10.05
CA TYR A 114 0.75 -19.89 10.68
C TYR A 114 0.63 -20.06 12.20
N ILE A 115 1.62 -19.55 12.93
CA ILE A 115 1.72 -19.72 14.38
C ILE A 115 1.37 -18.40 15.07
N THR A 116 0.22 -18.37 15.76
CA THR A 116 -0.28 -17.19 16.49
C THR A 116 -0.12 -17.26 17.99
N SER A 117 0.34 -18.39 18.54
CA SER A 117 0.33 -18.63 19.99
C SER A 117 1.06 -17.55 20.80
N ILE A 118 2.09 -16.89 20.24
CA ILE A 118 2.74 -15.74 20.87
C ILE A 118 1.79 -14.53 20.85
N LYS A 119 1.37 -14.11 19.66
CA LYS A 119 0.40 -13.02 19.42
C LYS A 119 -0.85 -13.12 20.29
N ASP A 120 -1.39 -14.33 20.46
CA ASP A 120 -2.65 -14.57 21.18
C ASP A 120 -2.45 -14.82 22.69
N ASN A 121 -1.20 -14.84 23.18
CA ASN A 121 -0.92 -15.14 24.59
C ASN A 121 -1.32 -13.99 25.53
N ASN A 122 -2.48 -14.10 26.18
CA ASN A 122 -2.99 -13.08 27.11
C ASN A 122 -2.27 -13.02 28.47
N VAL A 123 -1.35 -13.95 28.76
CA VAL A 123 -0.53 -13.92 29.99
C VAL A 123 0.58 -12.87 29.87
N VAL A 124 1.11 -12.66 28.67
CA VAL A 124 2.12 -11.65 28.40
C VAL A 124 1.44 -10.29 28.22
N ALA A 125 1.61 -9.41 29.20
CA ALA A 125 1.24 -8.01 29.07
C ALA A 125 2.34 -7.22 28.35
N GLY A 126 1.96 -6.30 27.47
CA GLY A 126 2.89 -5.44 26.73
C GLY A 126 3.32 -6.03 25.37
N SER A 127 4.52 -5.64 24.92
CA SER A 127 5.05 -6.04 23.62
C SER A 127 5.29 -7.55 23.54
N LYS A 128 4.94 -8.12 22.39
CA LYS A 128 5.17 -9.53 22.03
C LYS A 128 6.12 -9.67 20.85
N ALA A 129 6.83 -8.60 20.52
CA ALA A 129 7.79 -8.59 19.42
C ALA A 129 8.87 -9.66 19.64
N ILE A 130 9.18 -10.36 18.56
CA ILE A 130 10.35 -11.23 18.43
C ILE A 130 11.48 -10.33 17.90
N ASN A 131 12.55 -10.22 18.68
CA ASN A 131 13.66 -9.29 18.43
C ASN A 131 14.81 -9.96 17.68
N ASP A 132 14.98 -11.28 17.82
CA ASP A 132 16.04 -12.05 17.16
C ASP A 132 15.71 -13.55 17.12
N ILE A 133 16.33 -14.27 16.19
CA ILE A 133 16.11 -15.70 15.92
C ILE A 133 17.45 -16.43 15.84
N CYS A 134 17.70 -17.31 16.80
CA CYS A 134 18.85 -18.21 16.78
C CYS A 134 18.44 -19.62 16.31
N LEU A 135 19.07 -20.08 15.23
CA LEU A 135 18.97 -21.46 14.76
C LEU A 135 20.21 -22.24 15.23
N THR A 136 19.99 -23.38 15.89
CA THR A 136 21.10 -24.09 16.55
C THR A 136 21.71 -25.24 15.74
N GLY A 137 21.34 -25.34 14.46
CA GLY A 137 21.80 -26.38 13.54
C GLY A 137 21.26 -27.78 13.83
N ASP A 138 20.20 -27.88 14.65
CA ASP A 138 19.44 -29.11 14.89
C ASP A 138 17.95 -28.89 14.61
N LYS A 139 17.05 -29.26 15.51
CA LYS A 139 15.61 -29.05 15.39
C LYS A 139 15.09 -27.83 16.15
N TYR A 140 15.95 -27.13 16.91
CA TYR A 140 15.52 -26.03 17.78
C TYR A 140 15.84 -24.66 17.21
N ALA A 141 14.81 -23.81 17.21
CA ALA A 141 14.92 -22.36 17.11
C ALA A 141 14.73 -21.73 18.49
N TYR A 142 15.49 -20.68 18.78
CA TYR A 142 15.29 -19.84 19.94
C TYR A 142 14.92 -18.43 19.50
N PHE A 143 13.80 -17.93 20.01
CA PHE A 143 13.33 -16.57 19.76
C PHE A 143 13.67 -15.69 20.95
N ALA A 144 14.46 -14.64 20.72
CA ALA A 144 14.54 -13.52 21.66
C ALA A 144 13.27 -12.69 21.52
N THR A 145 12.63 -12.36 22.63
CA THR A 145 11.38 -11.61 22.64
C THR A 145 11.44 -10.47 23.65
N SER A 146 10.47 -9.55 23.53
CA SER A 146 10.30 -8.45 24.49
C SER A 146 10.03 -8.90 25.94
N PHE A 147 9.68 -10.16 26.17
CA PHE A 147 9.34 -10.69 27.50
C PHE A 147 10.22 -11.88 27.95
N GLY A 148 11.17 -12.31 27.12
CA GLY A 148 11.96 -13.49 27.42
C GLY A 148 12.48 -14.24 26.21
N ILE A 149 12.76 -15.52 26.42
CA ILE A 149 13.29 -16.44 25.40
C ILE A 149 12.27 -17.54 25.18
N ILE A 150 12.03 -17.91 23.93
CA ILE A 150 11.18 -19.06 23.57
C ILE A 150 12.04 -20.12 22.88
N GLU A 151 11.95 -21.36 23.34
CA GLU A 151 12.49 -22.53 22.65
C GLU A 151 11.36 -23.19 21.83
N TYR A 152 11.59 -23.37 20.54
CA TYR A 152 10.64 -23.94 19.60
C TYR A 152 11.24 -25.12 18.85
N ASP A 153 10.50 -26.22 18.73
CA ASP A 153 10.91 -27.42 18.00
C ASP A 153 10.35 -27.37 16.58
N LEU A 154 11.22 -27.12 15.59
CA LEU A 154 10.88 -26.97 14.17
C LEU A 154 10.48 -28.28 13.49
N GLN A 155 10.81 -29.45 14.07
CA GLN A 155 10.40 -30.75 13.52
C GLN A 155 9.04 -31.17 14.04
N ARG A 156 8.73 -30.82 15.30
CA ARG A 156 7.43 -31.11 15.93
C ARG A 156 6.43 -29.98 15.80
N ILE A 157 6.88 -28.80 15.39
CA ILE A 157 6.08 -27.59 15.22
C ILE A 157 5.37 -27.26 16.55
N GLU A 158 6.14 -27.25 17.65
CA GLU A 158 5.61 -27.04 19.00
C GLU A 158 6.53 -26.17 19.87
N PHE A 159 5.90 -25.38 20.74
CA PHE A 159 6.59 -24.64 21.80
C PHE A 159 7.09 -25.61 22.86
N ARG A 160 8.37 -25.51 23.24
CA ARG A 160 8.99 -26.38 24.24
C ARG A 160 9.06 -25.72 25.60
N SER A 161 9.53 -24.47 25.64
CA SER A 161 9.65 -23.72 26.89
C SER A 161 9.66 -22.21 26.62
N THR A 162 9.32 -21.45 27.66
CA THR A 162 9.47 -19.99 27.70
C THR A 162 10.23 -19.62 28.96
N THR A 163 11.35 -18.92 28.80
CA THR A 163 12.12 -18.34 29.89
C THR A 163 11.73 -16.87 30.01
N PHE A 164 10.93 -16.53 31.01
CA PHE A 164 10.62 -15.13 31.30
C PHE A 164 11.84 -14.45 31.90
N THR A 165 12.22 -13.31 31.32
CA THR A 165 13.29 -12.46 31.82
C THR A 165 12.72 -11.21 32.47
N ASN A 166 13.52 -10.53 33.27
CA ASN A 166 13.09 -9.29 33.91
C ASN A 166 13.05 -8.10 32.93
N LYS A 167 13.63 -8.27 31.74
CA LYS A 167 13.81 -7.24 30.72
C LYS A 167 13.80 -7.85 29.32
N PRO A 168 13.48 -7.07 28.26
CA PRO A 168 13.54 -7.55 26.88
C PRO A 168 14.87 -8.20 26.52
N VAL A 169 14.81 -9.32 25.81
CA VAL A 169 16.01 -9.93 25.22
C VAL A 169 16.19 -9.35 23.84
N SER A 170 17.28 -8.62 23.62
CA SER A 170 17.54 -7.92 22.36
C SER A 170 18.12 -8.82 21.28
N SER A 171 18.97 -9.78 21.68
CA SER A 171 19.62 -10.71 20.75
C SER A 171 19.88 -12.06 21.42
N ILE A 172 19.92 -13.12 20.63
CA ILE A 172 20.16 -14.49 21.08
C ILE A 172 21.05 -15.24 20.10
N THR A 173 21.99 -16.01 20.63
CA THR A 173 22.86 -16.89 19.82
C THR A 173 23.22 -18.15 20.61
N ALA A 174 23.81 -19.13 19.95
CA ALA A 174 24.23 -20.37 20.60
C ALA A 174 25.51 -20.93 19.96
N ASP A 175 26.35 -21.53 20.79
CA ASP A 175 27.41 -22.41 20.35
C ASP A 175 27.04 -23.89 20.63
N ASN A 176 28.03 -24.78 20.60
CA ASN A 176 27.82 -26.21 20.86
C ASN A 176 27.57 -26.52 22.35
N GLN A 177 27.87 -25.60 23.26
CA GLN A 177 27.82 -25.78 24.71
C GLN A 177 26.76 -24.92 25.39
N TYR A 178 26.58 -23.68 24.96
CA TYR A 178 25.76 -22.67 25.62
C TYR A 178 24.82 -21.94 24.65
N ILE A 179 23.73 -21.47 25.21
CA ILE A 179 22.85 -20.44 24.64
C ILE A 179 23.22 -19.12 25.33
N TYR A 180 23.32 -18.04 24.58
CA TYR A 180 23.65 -16.71 25.06
C TYR A 180 22.52 -15.74 24.72
N ALA A 181 22.14 -14.91 25.68
CA ALA A 181 21.10 -13.89 25.53
C ALA A 181 21.65 -12.53 25.95
N ALA A 182 21.49 -11.53 25.09
CA ALA A 182 21.80 -10.14 25.38
C ALA A 182 20.57 -9.42 25.93
N LEU A 183 20.74 -8.76 27.06
CA LEU A 183 19.79 -7.84 27.68
C LEU A 183 20.52 -6.52 27.94
N ASP A 184 19.77 -5.44 28.11
CA ASP A 184 20.31 -4.10 28.44
C ASP A 184 21.12 -4.05 29.75
N ASP A 185 21.09 -5.09 30.60
CA ASP A 185 21.90 -5.22 31.83
C ASP A 185 22.97 -6.32 31.76
N GLY A 186 23.16 -6.91 30.58
CA GLY A 186 24.31 -7.72 30.25
C GLY A 186 23.97 -9.02 29.53
N ILE A 187 24.96 -9.90 29.48
CA ILE A 187 24.87 -11.17 28.76
C ILE A 187 24.64 -12.29 29.75
N TYR A 188 23.66 -13.14 29.46
CA TYR A 188 23.34 -14.33 30.24
C TYR A 188 23.55 -15.57 29.40
N ARG A 189 24.02 -16.66 30.01
CA ARG A 189 24.15 -17.94 29.33
C ARG A 189 23.63 -19.13 30.12
N ILE A 190 23.23 -20.17 29.42
CA ILE A 190 22.91 -21.48 30.02
C ILE A 190 23.42 -22.60 29.13
N ALA A 191 23.76 -23.75 29.72
CA ALA A 191 24.16 -24.91 28.93
C ALA A 191 23.01 -25.38 28.03
N ARG A 192 23.31 -25.71 26.76
CA ARG A 192 22.32 -26.13 25.75
C ARG A 192 21.52 -27.36 26.18
N ASN A 193 22.12 -28.23 26.99
CA ASN A 193 21.49 -29.45 27.51
C ASN A 193 20.93 -29.32 28.93
N ASP A 194 20.91 -28.12 29.53
CA ASP A 194 20.27 -27.92 30.84
C ASP A 194 18.75 -28.17 30.70
N ASN A 195 18.16 -28.88 31.66
CA ASN A 195 16.74 -29.26 31.64
C ASN A 195 15.83 -28.21 32.33
N SER A 196 16.39 -27.09 32.81
CA SER A 196 15.69 -26.04 33.53
C SER A 196 15.87 -24.67 32.88
N LYS A 197 15.89 -24.62 31.54
CA LYS A 197 16.07 -23.38 30.77
C LYS A 197 15.00 -22.35 31.05
N GLU A 198 13.78 -22.79 31.33
CA GLU A 198 12.63 -21.96 31.69
C GLU A 198 12.85 -21.13 32.96
N ASN A 199 13.77 -21.54 33.84
CA ASN A 199 14.09 -20.84 35.07
C ASN A 199 15.25 -19.86 34.85
N PHE A 200 14.95 -18.57 34.68
CA PHE A 200 15.97 -17.54 34.42
C PHE A 200 17.04 -17.43 35.52
N SER A 201 16.75 -17.79 36.78
CA SER A 201 17.77 -17.82 37.85
C SER A 201 18.87 -18.85 37.66
N ARG A 202 18.68 -19.80 36.73
CA ARG A 202 19.70 -20.79 36.32
C ARG A 202 20.67 -20.24 35.28
N TRP A 203 20.32 -19.14 34.61
CA TRP A 203 21.17 -18.50 33.62
C TRP A 203 22.31 -17.77 34.33
N GLN A 204 23.55 -18.03 33.91
CA GLN A 204 24.73 -17.38 34.41
C GLN A 204 24.88 -16.01 33.75
N TRP A 205 24.77 -14.95 34.54
CA TRP A 205 25.21 -13.62 34.12
C TRP A 205 26.74 -13.61 33.93
N LEU A 206 27.21 -13.07 32.82
CA LEU A 206 28.65 -12.93 32.54
C LEU A 206 29.18 -11.67 33.22
N ASP A 207 29.91 -11.85 34.31
CA ASP A 207 30.35 -10.79 35.21
C ASP A 207 31.87 -10.51 35.12
N THR A 208 32.46 -9.99 36.21
CA THR A 208 33.89 -9.74 36.35
C THR A 208 34.77 -10.97 36.16
N VAL A 209 34.25 -12.19 36.35
CA VAL A 209 34.99 -13.43 36.06
C VAL A 209 35.31 -13.53 34.57
N PHE A 210 34.54 -12.87 33.69
CA PHE A 210 34.76 -12.80 32.25
C PHE A 210 35.46 -11.52 31.80
N GLY A 211 36.04 -10.75 32.72
CA GLY A 211 36.76 -9.51 32.40
C GLY A 211 35.83 -8.32 32.13
N LEU A 212 34.55 -8.44 32.50
CA LEU A 212 33.55 -7.37 32.39
C LEU A 212 33.44 -6.57 33.70
N THR A 213 32.71 -5.46 33.67
CA THR A 213 32.41 -4.65 34.87
C THR A 213 31.18 -5.18 35.59
N ASP A 214 30.99 -4.79 36.86
CA ASP A 214 29.79 -5.15 37.65
C ASP A 214 28.49 -4.49 37.13
N LYS A 215 28.59 -3.69 36.07
CA LYS A 215 27.47 -3.11 35.32
C LYS A 215 27.93 -2.79 33.90
N TYR A 216 27.21 -3.27 32.91
CA TYR A 216 27.40 -2.95 31.50
C TYR A 216 26.08 -3.21 30.76
N GLU A 217 25.97 -2.64 29.56
CA GLU A 217 24.84 -2.85 28.66
C GLU A 217 25.31 -3.74 27.51
N ALA A 218 24.45 -4.64 27.04
CA ALA A 218 24.71 -5.49 25.88
C ALA A 218 23.51 -5.50 24.94
N ASP A 219 23.77 -5.44 23.63
CA ASP A 219 22.69 -5.30 22.63
C ASP A 219 22.63 -6.48 21.67
N LEU A 220 23.77 -6.88 21.11
CA LEU A 220 23.90 -7.91 20.08
C LEU A 220 24.86 -8.99 20.54
N VAL A 221 24.53 -10.25 20.27
CA VAL A 221 25.41 -11.39 20.47
C VAL A 221 25.43 -12.25 19.21
N GLU A 222 26.61 -12.72 18.82
CA GLU A 222 26.74 -13.61 17.66
C GLU A 222 27.88 -14.60 17.87
N VAL A 223 27.69 -15.85 17.46
CA VAL A 223 28.73 -16.87 17.50
C VAL A 223 29.32 -17.03 16.10
N PHE A 224 30.62 -16.77 15.99
CA PHE A 224 31.36 -16.97 14.75
C PHE A 224 32.65 -17.72 15.04
N ASN A 225 32.94 -18.75 14.23
CA ASN A 225 34.12 -19.60 14.37
C ASN A 225 34.36 -20.10 15.82
N ASN A 226 33.29 -20.56 16.49
CA ASN A 226 33.28 -21.02 17.89
C ASN A 226 33.71 -19.96 18.93
N GLN A 227 33.62 -18.68 18.60
CA GLN A 227 33.85 -17.57 19.54
C GLN A 227 32.58 -16.74 19.67
N LEU A 228 32.28 -16.30 20.90
CA LEU A 228 31.19 -15.38 21.18
C LEU A 228 31.67 -13.95 20.95
N TYR A 229 31.00 -13.26 20.05
CA TYR A 229 31.10 -11.82 19.84
C TYR A 229 29.89 -11.13 20.45
N ALA A 230 30.10 -9.96 21.05
CA ALA A 230 29.02 -9.19 21.63
C ALA A 230 29.29 -7.68 21.52
N THR A 231 28.22 -6.89 21.43
CA THR A 231 28.31 -5.45 21.67
C THR A 231 28.15 -5.19 23.16
N ILE A 232 29.16 -4.56 23.78
CA ILE A 232 29.17 -4.24 25.21
C ILE A 232 29.51 -2.76 25.35
N ASN A 233 28.58 -1.99 25.94
CA ASN A 233 28.67 -0.52 26.03
C ASN A 233 29.03 0.13 24.66
N GLY A 234 28.39 -0.34 23.59
CA GLY A 234 28.60 0.14 22.22
C GLY A 234 29.91 -0.31 21.54
N LYS A 235 30.73 -1.15 22.18
CA LYS A 235 31.98 -1.66 21.61
C LYS A 235 31.85 -3.14 21.25
N LEU A 236 32.47 -3.55 20.14
CA LEU A 236 32.60 -4.97 19.83
C LEU A 236 33.62 -5.62 20.77
N MET A 237 33.22 -6.72 21.40
CA MET A 237 34.06 -7.55 22.24
C MET A 237 33.97 -9.02 21.82
N VAL A 238 35.04 -9.78 22.01
CA VAL A 238 35.10 -11.23 21.78
C VAL A 238 35.51 -11.95 23.05
N LEU A 239 34.85 -13.07 23.35
CA LEU A 239 35.24 -13.97 24.42
C LEU A 239 36.41 -14.84 23.97
N ASN A 240 37.59 -14.59 24.53
CA ASN A 240 38.81 -15.32 24.17
C ASN A 240 38.89 -16.72 24.80
N ALA A 241 39.90 -17.49 24.39
CA ALA A 241 40.12 -18.85 24.90
C ALA A 241 40.44 -18.92 26.41
N GLN A 242 40.83 -17.81 27.03
CA GLN A 242 41.03 -17.69 28.48
C GLN A 242 39.73 -17.36 29.23
N GLY A 243 38.60 -17.26 28.53
CA GLY A 243 37.30 -16.93 29.11
C GLY A 243 37.19 -15.45 29.52
N GLN A 244 37.95 -14.56 28.88
CA GLN A 244 37.88 -13.11 29.12
C GLN A 244 37.39 -12.40 27.86
N PHE A 245 36.58 -11.36 28.02
CA PHE A 245 36.24 -10.47 26.91
C PHE A 245 37.40 -9.52 26.60
N SER A 246 37.72 -9.41 25.31
CA SER A 246 38.66 -8.43 24.78
C SER A 246 38.00 -7.58 23.71
N ALA A 247 38.21 -6.26 23.77
CA ALA A 247 37.68 -5.34 22.78
C ALA A 247 38.38 -5.54 21.42
N ILE A 248 37.60 -5.45 20.34
CA ILE A 248 38.10 -5.43 18.97
C ILE A 248 38.00 -4.01 18.44
N ASP A 249 39.11 -3.49 17.93
CA ASP A 249 39.10 -2.22 17.22
C ASP A 249 38.61 -2.45 15.78
N LEU A 250 37.37 -2.02 15.54
CA LEU A 250 36.73 -2.09 14.22
C LEU A 250 37.26 -1.02 13.24
N GLN A 251 38.25 -0.22 13.63
CA GLN A 251 38.89 0.78 12.77
C GLN A 251 37.86 1.75 12.16
N PHE A 252 36.98 2.29 13.01
CA PHE A 252 36.06 3.36 12.65
C PHE A 252 36.19 4.52 13.63
N GLU A 253 35.97 5.74 13.14
CA GLU A 253 35.93 6.93 13.97
C GLU A 253 34.48 7.24 14.38
N THR A 254 34.28 7.88 15.53
CA THR A 254 32.96 8.45 15.87
C THR A 254 32.48 9.34 14.72
N PRO A 255 31.21 9.22 14.29
CA PRO A 255 30.04 8.92 15.13
C PRO A 255 29.42 7.53 14.94
N PHE A 256 30.11 6.57 14.31
CA PHE A 256 29.51 5.26 14.00
C PHE A 256 29.22 4.40 15.24
N GLY A 257 28.09 3.70 15.22
CA GLY A 257 27.70 2.66 16.17
C GLY A 257 27.29 1.37 15.47
N ILE A 258 27.45 0.23 16.15
CA ILE A 258 27.13 -1.10 15.62
C ILE A 258 25.62 -1.30 15.57
N GLN A 259 25.09 -1.67 14.41
CA GLN A 259 23.64 -1.86 14.18
C GLN A 259 23.24 -3.33 14.11
N TRP A 260 24.07 -4.17 13.51
CA TRP A 260 23.80 -5.59 13.32
C TRP A 260 25.08 -6.39 13.18
N MET A 261 24.98 -7.68 13.48
CA MET A 261 26.00 -8.70 13.24
C MET A 261 25.39 -9.87 12.46
N SER A 262 26.16 -10.51 11.60
CA SER A 262 25.72 -11.68 10.84
C SER A 262 26.87 -12.63 10.59
N ALA A 263 26.69 -13.91 10.99
CA ALA A 263 27.65 -14.99 10.81
C ALA A 263 27.22 -16.02 9.74
N GLU A 264 26.40 -15.63 8.76
CA GLU A 264 25.85 -16.58 7.77
C GLU A 264 26.86 -17.09 6.71
N GLY A 265 27.98 -16.40 6.53
CA GLY A 265 28.99 -16.74 5.51
C GLY A 265 30.38 -17.01 6.07
N ALA A 266 31.40 -16.64 5.30
CA ALA A 266 32.81 -16.92 5.62
C ALA A 266 33.39 -15.95 6.66
N HIS A 267 32.75 -14.80 6.85
CA HIS A 267 33.12 -13.74 7.79
C HIS A 267 31.98 -13.45 8.76
N LEU A 268 32.33 -12.91 9.93
CA LEU A 268 31.39 -12.14 10.75
C LEU A 268 31.25 -10.75 10.13
N ALA A 269 30.11 -10.47 9.52
CA ALA A 269 29.77 -9.17 8.96
C ALA A 269 29.15 -8.26 10.02
N ILE A 270 29.54 -6.99 10.03
CA ILE A 270 29.13 -6.01 11.04
C ILE A 270 28.73 -4.72 10.34
N GLY A 271 27.49 -4.30 10.54
CA GLY A 271 26.96 -3.03 10.05
C GLY A 271 27.20 -1.90 11.02
N LEU A 272 27.62 -0.75 10.50
CA LEU A 272 27.90 0.46 11.27
C LEU A 272 27.08 1.62 10.69
N ARG A 273 26.48 2.44 11.55
CA ARG A 273 25.73 3.64 11.15
C ARG A 273 26.06 4.82 12.07
N ASP A 274 26.14 6.03 11.52
CA ASP A 274 26.29 7.26 12.29
C ASP A 274 24.93 7.96 12.57
N ASN A 275 24.97 9.05 13.34
CA ASN A 275 23.77 9.83 13.67
C ASN A 275 23.28 10.76 12.55
N GLU A 276 24.02 10.89 11.44
CA GLU A 276 23.81 11.89 10.37
C GLU A 276 23.44 11.28 9.01
N TYR A 277 23.22 9.96 8.90
CA TYR A 277 22.82 9.20 7.70
C TYR A 277 23.96 8.56 6.88
N SER A 278 25.12 8.28 7.46
CA SER A 278 26.16 7.46 6.84
C SER A 278 26.20 6.04 7.40
N SER A 279 26.56 5.07 6.56
CA SER A 279 26.77 3.69 6.96
C SER A 279 28.04 3.10 6.36
N THR A 280 28.62 2.12 7.03
CA THR A 280 29.76 1.34 6.54
C THR A 280 29.69 -0.08 7.10
N ALA A 281 30.57 -0.97 6.66
CA ALA A 281 30.65 -2.34 7.18
C ALA A 281 32.07 -2.71 7.58
N ARG A 282 32.19 -3.66 8.50
CA ARG A 282 33.43 -4.33 8.86
C ARG A 282 33.21 -5.83 8.84
N PHE A 283 34.29 -6.56 8.55
CA PHE A 283 34.27 -8.01 8.46
C PHE A 283 35.36 -8.58 9.34
N ILE A 284 35.09 -9.68 10.03
CA ILE A 284 36.09 -10.42 10.79
C ILE A 284 36.25 -11.79 10.16
N ASN A 285 37.46 -12.13 9.76
CA ASN A 285 37.77 -13.44 9.21
C ASN A 285 37.96 -14.49 10.32
N PRO A 286 38.04 -15.80 10.00
CA PRO A 286 38.21 -16.84 11.02
C PRO A 286 39.49 -16.71 11.87
N SER A 287 40.51 -15.96 11.41
CA SER A 287 41.71 -15.67 12.19
C SER A 287 41.57 -14.48 13.15
N GLY A 288 40.42 -13.79 13.15
CA GLY A 288 40.14 -12.63 14.00
C GLY A 288 40.64 -11.30 13.43
N GLU A 289 41.08 -11.26 12.16
CA GLU A 289 41.51 -10.03 11.51
C GLU A 289 40.31 -9.20 11.03
N VAL A 290 40.35 -7.89 11.31
CA VAL A 290 39.34 -6.93 10.86
C VAL A 290 39.66 -6.46 9.44
N ILE A 291 38.67 -6.59 8.56
CA ILE A 291 38.72 -6.18 7.16
C ILE A 291 37.72 -5.04 6.94
N VAL A 292 38.17 -3.99 6.23
CA VAL A 292 37.33 -2.84 5.86
C VAL A 292 36.62 -3.12 4.54
N GLY A 293 35.29 -2.96 4.50
CA GLY A 293 34.50 -3.12 3.28
C GLY A 293 33.14 -2.41 3.32
N GLY A 294 32.33 -2.58 2.29
CA GLY A 294 30.96 -2.05 2.18
C GLY A 294 30.79 -0.52 2.09
N ALA A 295 31.82 0.29 2.40
CA ALA A 295 31.71 1.75 2.57
C ALA A 295 31.17 2.57 1.37
N SER A 296 31.11 1.98 0.17
CA SER A 296 30.56 2.64 -1.02
C SER A 296 29.21 2.07 -1.49
N CYS A 297 28.70 1.03 -0.85
CA CYS A 297 27.46 0.38 -1.25
C CYS A 297 26.30 0.58 -0.28
N ILE A 298 26.61 0.93 0.97
CA ILE A 298 25.64 1.09 2.06
C ILE A 298 25.46 2.57 2.37
N ASN A 299 24.26 2.98 2.73
CA ASN A 299 23.91 4.36 3.11
C ASN A 299 23.23 4.40 4.48
N ARG A 300 22.15 3.63 4.66
CA ARG A 300 21.39 3.52 5.91
C ARG A 300 21.13 2.05 6.23
N THR A 301 22.15 1.39 6.74
CA THR A 301 22.14 -0.06 6.91
C THR A 301 21.07 -0.55 7.89
N LEU A 302 20.41 -1.65 7.54
CA LEU A 302 19.44 -2.36 8.38
C LEU A 302 19.91 -3.76 8.73
N TYR A 303 20.43 -4.50 7.75
CA TYR A 303 20.98 -5.85 7.94
C TYR A 303 21.91 -6.23 6.79
N GLY A 304 22.63 -7.35 6.90
CA GLY A 304 23.44 -7.86 5.80
C GLY A 304 23.83 -9.32 5.96
N ILE A 305 24.05 -10.00 4.82
CA ILE A 305 24.50 -11.40 4.78
C ILE A 305 25.59 -11.58 3.73
N GLU A 306 26.55 -12.47 4.02
CA GLU A 306 27.52 -12.95 3.04
C GLU A 306 27.00 -14.28 2.45
N ASP A 307 26.94 -14.38 1.12
CA ASP A 307 26.57 -15.63 0.46
C ASP A 307 27.78 -16.54 0.19
N GLN A 308 27.51 -17.78 -0.25
CA GLN A 308 28.55 -18.79 -0.50
C GLN A 308 29.50 -18.44 -1.66
N GLN A 309 29.15 -17.44 -2.49
CA GLN A 309 30.01 -16.92 -3.55
C GLN A 309 30.92 -15.78 -3.05
N GLY A 310 30.81 -15.39 -1.78
CA GLY A 310 31.54 -14.28 -1.17
C GLY A 310 30.93 -12.90 -1.47
N ARG A 311 29.72 -12.85 -2.02
CA ARG A 311 29.00 -11.59 -2.25
C ARG A 311 28.36 -11.13 -0.95
N MET A 312 28.40 -9.83 -0.67
CA MET A 312 27.67 -9.25 0.45
C MET A 312 26.39 -8.61 -0.02
N TRP A 313 25.28 -8.99 0.59
CA TRP A 313 23.96 -8.40 0.37
C TRP A 313 23.60 -7.51 1.56
N TYR A 314 22.97 -6.38 1.28
CA TYR A 314 22.62 -5.38 2.29
C TYR A 314 21.15 -5.01 2.22
N ALA A 315 20.50 -5.04 3.39
CA ALA A 315 19.27 -4.33 3.65
C ALA A 315 19.62 -2.88 4.04
N ASP A 316 18.96 -1.93 3.41
CA ASP A 316 19.25 -0.51 3.51
C ASP A 316 17.94 0.28 3.43
N GLU A 317 17.74 1.25 4.34
CA GLU A 317 16.57 2.14 4.28
C GLU A 317 16.58 2.97 2.98
N TRP A 318 17.76 3.21 2.40
CA TRP A 318 17.90 3.89 1.14
C TRP A 318 17.61 2.93 -0.01
N ARG A 319 16.59 3.28 -0.80
CA ARG A 319 16.03 2.49 -1.90
C ARG A 319 17.08 1.82 -2.80
N GLN A 320 16.64 0.70 -3.40
CA GLN A 320 17.35 -0.33 -4.17
C GLN A 320 17.94 -1.43 -3.28
N ILE A 321 17.78 -2.67 -3.69
CA ILE A 321 18.47 -3.82 -3.06
C ILE A 321 19.92 -3.77 -3.53
N ARG A 322 20.87 -3.93 -2.61
CA ARG A 322 22.29 -3.68 -2.89
C ARG A 322 23.14 -4.87 -2.52
N TYR A 323 24.15 -5.12 -3.35
CA TYR A 323 25.15 -6.12 -3.03
C TYR A 323 26.52 -5.80 -3.63
N THR A 324 27.58 -6.31 -3.01
CA THR A 324 28.95 -6.24 -3.53
C THR A 324 29.37 -7.60 -4.08
N ASN A 325 30.24 -7.63 -5.10
CA ASN A 325 30.71 -8.90 -5.67
C ASN A 325 31.68 -9.64 -4.74
N THR A 326 32.38 -8.88 -3.88
CA THR A 326 33.15 -9.38 -2.75
C THR A 326 32.98 -8.41 -1.59
N ILE A 327 33.33 -8.80 -0.35
CA ILE A 327 33.26 -7.91 0.84
C ILE A 327 33.91 -6.52 0.63
N ASN A 328 34.88 -6.40 -0.28
CA ASN A 328 35.69 -5.19 -0.48
C ASN A 328 35.53 -4.53 -1.86
N SER A 329 34.64 -5.01 -2.74
CA SER A 329 34.60 -4.48 -4.13
C SER A 329 33.22 -4.40 -4.78
N GLY A 330 33.03 -3.32 -5.55
CA GLY A 330 31.83 -3.07 -6.35
C GLY A 330 30.62 -2.62 -5.53
N CYS A 331 29.63 -2.05 -6.21
CA CYS A 331 28.28 -1.95 -5.68
C CYS A 331 27.31 -2.16 -6.83
N ASN A 332 26.55 -3.25 -6.73
CA ASN A 332 25.47 -3.56 -7.64
C ASN A 332 24.16 -3.14 -6.97
N LYS A 333 23.23 -2.70 -7.80
CA LYS A 333 21.90 -2.25 -7.38
C LYS A 333 20.88 -3.02 -8.20
N LEU A 334 19.91 -3.60 -7.53
CA LEU A 334 18.75 -4.22 -8.15
C LEU A 334 17.54 -3.31 -7.95
N GLU A 335 16.78 -3.15 -9.02
CA GLU A 335 15.56 -2.38 -9.05
C GLU A 335 14.52 -3.17 -9.83
N TYR A 336 13.34 -3.31 -9.23
CA TYR A 336 12.19 -3.97 -9.84
C TYR A 336 11.14 -2.93 -10.20
N ASP A 337 10.35 -3.25 -11.22
CA ASP A 337 9.27 -2.40 -11.70
C ASP A 337 8.12 -2.39 -10.68
N SER A 338 8.06 -1.34 -9.87
CA SER A 338 7.12 -1.20 -8.76
C SER A 338 6.91 0.29 -8.44
N PRO A 339 5.88 0.65 -7.64
CA PRO A 339 5.79 2.00 -7.10
C PRO A 339 7.01 2.33 -6.23
N TYR A 340 7.37 3.60 -6.19
CA TYR A 340 8.56 4.11 -5.50
C TYR A 340 8.51 4.00 -3.98
N SER A 341 7.30 3.93 -3.41
CA SER A 341 7.02 3.85 -1.96
C SER A 341 5.71 3.07 -1.75
N LEU A 342 5.44 2.69 -0.51
CA LEU A 342 4.15 2.17 -0.07
C LEU A 342 3.15 3.31 0.25
N GLU A 343 3.64 4.53 0.41
CA GLU A 343 2.84 5.70 0.77
C GLU A 343 1.97 6.14 -0.40
N CYS A 344 0.69 6.40 -0.15
CA CYS A 344 -0.23 6.93 -1.14
C CYS A 344 -1.37 7.69 -0.45
N SER A 345 -1.50 8.99 -0.75
CA SER A 345 -2.51 9.88 -0.16
C SER A 345 -3.73 10.12 -1.05
N ASN A 346 -3.59 9.87 -2.36
CA ASN A 346 -4.66 10.06 -3.33
C ASN A 346 -4.48 9.14 -4.54
N ILE A 347 -5.58 8.53 -4.99
CA ILE A 347 -5.67 7.71 -6.19
C ILE A 347 -6.61 8.41 -7.18
N GLU A 348 -6.32 8.35 -8.47
CA GLU A 348 -7.24 8.81 -9.52
C GLU A 348 -7.20 7.89 -10.74
N ILE A 349 -8.35 7.65 -11.37
CA ILE A 349 -8.43 6.91 -12.63
C ILE A 349 -8.31 7.85 -13.81
N ALA A 350 -7.30 7.60 -14.66
CA ALA A 350 -7.18 8.23 -15.96
C ALA A 350 -7.50 7.22 -17.06
N PRO A 351 -7.77 7.66 -18.30
CA PRO A 351 -8.00 6.75 -19.41
C PRO A 351 -6.85 5.73 -19.58
N ASN A 352 -7.13 4.47 -19.27
CA ASN A 352 -6.22 3.31 -19.32
C ASN A 352 -5.01 3.35 -18.37
N ARG A 353 -4.99 4.21 -17.34
CA ARG A 353 -3.90 4.24 -16.34
C ARG A 353 -4.41 4.68 -14.99
N VAL A 354 -3.70 4.36 -13.93
CA VAL A 354 -4.05 4.77 -12.56
C VAL A 354 -2.93 5.65 -12.02
N LEU A 355 -3.31 6.76 -11.39
CA LEU A 355 -2.40 7.74 -10.84
C LEU A 355 -2.42 7.64 -9.31
N PHE A 356 -1.25 7.78 -8.69
CA PHE A 356 -1.09 7.68 -7.24
C PHE A 356 -0.20 8.83 -6.76
N ALA A 357 -0.67 9.65 -5.82
CA ALA A 357 0.13 10.66 -5.15
C ALA A 357 0.75 10.08 -3.87
N GLY A 358 2.06 10.26 -3.66
CA GLY A 358 2.79 9.64 -2.55
C GLY A 358 2.58 10.29 -1.18
N GLY A 359 1.91 11.44 -1.10
CA GLY A 359 1.71 12.20 0.13
C GLY A 359 2.68 13.34 0.33
N GLY A 360 2.45 14.13 1.38
CA GLY A 360 3.27 15.29 1.74
C GLY A 360 2.93 15.91 3.10
N ALA A 361 2.01 15.30 3.83
CA ALA A 361 1.64 15.67 5.18
C ALA A 361 1.00 14.46 5.87
N ASN A 362 1.09 14.43 7.20
CA ASN A 362 0.37 13.45 8.02
C ASN A 362 -1.13 13.77 8.14
N GLU A 363 -1.88 12.92 8.84
CA GLU A 363 -3.33 13.06 9.08
C GLU A 363 -3.72 14.40 9.75
N ASN A 364 -2.78 15.06 10.44
CA ASN A 364 -2.97 16.37 11.06
C ASN A 364 -2.54 17.54 10.15
N TYR A 365 -2.28 17.28 8.87
CA TYR A 365 -1.80 18.24 7.87
C TYR A 365 -0.48 18.93 8.26
N GLN A 366 0.37 18.23 9.03
CA GLN A 366 1.75 18.64 9.28
C GLN A 366 2.64 18.09 8.17
N ILE A 367 3.48 18.93 7.59
CA ILE A 367 4.40 18.56 6.52
C ILE A 367 5.37 17.48 7.01
N ASP A 368 5.50 16.40 6.24
CA ASP A 368 6.40 15.27 6.50
C ASP A 368 7.65 15.28 5.58
N PHE A 369 7.72 16.23 4.64
CA PHE A 369 8.78 16.37 3.64
C PHE A 369 8.96 15.11 2.78
N ASN A 370 7.88 14.38 2.52
CA ASN A 370 7.87 13.19 1.69
C ASN A 370 8.44 13.46 0.27
N ARG A 371 9.40 12.64 -0.17
CA ARG A 371 10.10 12.76 -1.47
C ARG A 371 9.68 11.68 -2.48
N SER A 372 8.67 10.88 -2.14
CA SER A 372 8.34 9.68 -2.90
C SER A 372 7.74 10.01 -4.28
N GLY A 373 7.01 11.12 -4.41
CA GLY A 373 6.54 11.63 -5.70
C GLY A 373 5.16 11.17 -6.11
N VAL A 374 4.96 10.97 -7.41
CA VAL A 374 3.73 10.43 -8.03
C VAL A 374 4.07 9.14 -8.78
N TYR A 375 3.16 8.16 -8.77
CA TYR A 375 3.30 6.89 -9.47
C TYR A 375 2.19 6.75 -10.51
N ILE A 376 2.50 6.15 -11.65
CA ILE A 376 1.55 5.85 -12.71
C ILE A 376 1.62 4.35 -12.99
N LEU A 377 0.49 3.65 -12.85
CA LEU A 377 0.31 2.29 -13.32
C LEU A 377 -0.20 2.34 -14.75
N ASN A 378 0.64 1.90 -15.70
CA ASN A 378 0.34 1.89 -17.12
C ASN A 378 -0.55 0.69 -17.52
N PRO A 379 -1.19 0.74 -18.71
CA PRO A 379 -2.06 -0.35 -19.16
C PRO A 379 -1.34 -1.69 -19.30
N ASP A 380 -0.04 -1.69 -19.60
CA ASP A 380 0.82 -2.87 -19.67
C ASP A 380 1.29 -3.39 -18.30
N GLN A 381 0.77 -2.81 -17.22
CA GLN A 381 1.12 -3.08 -15.81
C GLN A 381 2.52 -2.61 -15.39
N SER A 382 3.20 -1.82 -16.21
CA SER A 382 4.47 -1.18 -15.82
C SER A 382 4.25 0.05 -14.95
N TRP A 383 5.26 0.41 -14.14
CA TRP A 383 5.23 1.62 -13.32
C TRP A 383 6.06 2.75 -13.91
N THR A 384 5.54 3.97 -13.82
CA THR A 384 6.30 5.19 -14.02
C THR A 384 6.34 5.97 -12.71
N ASN A 385 7.55 6.21 -12.20
CA ASN A 385 7.78 6.94 -10.95
C ASN A 385 8.25 8.37 -11.26
N ILE A 386 7.53 9.38 -10.78
CA ILE A 386 7.81 10.80 -10.98
C ILE A 386 8.21 11.44 -9.65
N ASN A 387 9.51 11.63 -9.44
CA ASN A 387 10.07 12.30 -8.27
C ASN A 387 11.42 12.95 -8.59
N GLU A 388 12.04 13.57 -7.59
CA GLU A 388 13.33 14.27 -7.75
C GLU A 388 14.53 13.39 -8.12
N GLU A 389 14.42 12.05 -7.98
CA GLU A 389 15.46 11.11 -8.41
C GLU A 389 15.47 10.97 -9.93
N TYR A 390 14.28 10.88 -10.55
CA TYR A 390 14.14 10.70 -12.00
C TYR A 390 13.96 12.02 -12.76
N PHE A 391 13.46 13.06 -12.09
CA PHE A 391 13.17 14.36 -12.70
C PHE A 391 13.89 15.48 -11.95
N PRO A 392 15.12 15.85 -12.37
CA PRO A 392 15.92 16.89 -11.72
C PRO A 392 15.22 18.24 -11.60
N ALA A 393 14.30 18.55 -12.54
CA ALA A 393 13.50 19.77 -12.48
C ALA A 393 12.69 19.89 -11.18
N LEU A 394 12.19 18.78 -10.61
CA LEU A 394 11.48 18.79 -9.32
C LEU A 394 12.40 19.22 -8.18
N LYS A 395 13.64 18.71 -8.18
CA LYS A 395 14.68 19.09 -7.22
C LYS A 395 15.07 20.55 -7.34
N GLU A 396 15.31 21.02 -8.56
CA GLU A 396 15.68 22.41 -8.85
C GLU A 396 14.59 23.40 -8.44
N LYS A 397 13.31 23.01 -8.53
CA LYS A 397 12.15 23.82 -8.14
C LYS A 397 11.72 23.62 -6.68
N GLU A 398 12.44 22.78 -5.93
CA GLU A 398 12.18 22.45 -4.53
C GLU A 398 10.74 21.92 -4.29
N ILE A 399 10.24 21.12 -5.23
CA ILE A 399 8.88 20.56 -5.16
C ILE A 399 8.93 19.12 -4.69
N ILE A 400 8.36 18.90 -3.51
CA ILE A 400 8.19 17.60 -2.86
C ILE A 400 6.80 17.53 -2.22
N GLY A 401 6.44 16.41 -1.61
CA GLY A 401 5.20 16.27 -0.84
C GLY A 401 3.95 16.32 -1.73
N PHE A 402 3.89 15.52 -2.78
CA PHE A 402 2.73 15.47 -3.68
C PHE A 402 1.53 14.81 -3.00
N MET A 403 0.56 15.62 -2.59
CA MET A 403 -0.63 15.18 -1.84
C MET A 403 -1.76 14.68 -2.75
N THR A 404 -1.84 15.21 -3.96
CA THR A 404 -2.93 14.91 -4.91
C THR A 404 -2.38 14.92 -6.34
N VAL A 405 -3.00 14.12 -7.20
CA VAL A 405 -2.74 14.10 -8.64
C VAL A 405 -4.08 13.96 -9.34
N VAL A 406 -4.35 14.71 -10.40
CA VAL A 406 -5.58 14.56 -11.20
C VAL A 406 -5.27 14.50 -12.69
N PRO A 407 -5.93 13.62 -13.46
CA PRO A 407 -5.83 13.65 -14.92
C PRO A 407 -6.60 14.82 -15.50
N HIS A 408 -6.10 15.38 -16.60
CA HIS A 408 -6.89 16.33 -17.37
C HIS A 408 -8.10 15.59 -18.01
N PRO A 409 -9.34 16.14 -17.93
CA PRO A 409 -10.55 15.41 -18.32
C PRO A 409 -10.65 15.09 -19.83
N LYS A 410 -10.07 15.95 -20.68
CA LYS A 410 -10.10 15.82 -22.15
C LYS A 410 -8.75 15.42 -22.78
N ASP A 411 -7.64 16.05 -22.37
CA ASP A 411 -6.29 15.73 -22.86
C ASP A 411 -5.65 14.59 -22.04
N THR A 412 -5.69 13.38 -22.58
CA THR A 412 -5.13 12.20 -21.92
C THR A 412 -3.60 12.23 -21.78
N SER A 413 -2.90 13.20 -22.38
CA SER A 413 -1.46 13.35 -22.19
C SER A 413 -1.11 14.16 -20.94
N LEU A 414 -2.05 14.91 -20.37
CA LEU A 414 -1.80 15.83 -19.25
C LEU A 414 -2.31 15.31 -17.91
N ILE A 415 -1.52 15.54 -16.87
CA ILE A 415 -1.91 15.38 -15.45
C ILE A 415 -1.44 16.61 -14.65
N TYR A 416 -2.08 16.86 -13.52
CA TYR A 416 -1.72 17.92 -12.58
C TYR A 416 -1.39 17.31 -11.23
N MET A 417 -0.25 17.67 -10.65
CA MET A 417 0.26 17.13 -9.39
C MET A 417 0.36 18.25 -8.36
N GLY A 418 -0.38 18.16 -7.26
CA GLY A 418 -0.45 19.17 -6.21
C GLY A 418 0.50 18.84 -5.06
N SER A 419 1.40 19.77 -4.74
CA SER A 419 2.36 19.67 -3.64
C SER A 419 1.82 20.36 -2.39
N PHE A 420 1.96 19.71 -1.23
CA PHE A 420 1.69 20.29 0.09
C PHE A 420 2.85 21.16 0.61
N LEU A 421 3.59 21.79 -0.31
CA LEU A 421 4.71 22.67 0.02
C LEU A 421 4.92 23.78 -1.02
N SER A 422 4.80 23.44 -2.32
CA SER A 422 5.33 24.29 -3.40
C SER A 422 4.39 24.55 -4.59
N GLY A 423 3.10 24.30 -4.45
CA GLY A 423 2.10 24.57 -5.49
C GLY A 423 1.83 23.39 -6.42
N ILE A 424 1.59 23.65 -7.71
CA ILE A 424 1.09 22.66 -8.67
C ILE A 424 2.10 22.42 -9.79
N VAL A 425 2.18 21.19 -10.28
CA VAL A 425 2.94 20.81 -11.47
C VAL A 425 1.99 20.26 -12.53
N GLU A 426 1.89 20.92 -13.68
CA GLU A 426 1.31 20.32 -14.89
C GLU A 426 2.40 19.48 -15.57
N TYR A 427 2.09 18.22 -15.84
CA TYR A 427 3.01 17.26 -16.43
C TYR A 427 2.39 16.62 -17.67
N ASN A 428 3.13 16.66 -18.78
CA ASN A 428 2.78 15.95 -19.98
C ASN A 428 3.43 14.56 -19.99
N THR A 429 2.63 13.53 -19.82
CA THR A 429 3.04 12.11 -19.77
C THR A 429 3.67 11.60 -21.07
N THR A 430 3.48 12.27 -22.21
CA THR A 430 4.07 11.88 -23.51
C THR A 430 5.40 12.58 -23.77
N THR A 431 5.47 13.89 -23.56
CA THR A 431 6.68 14.70 -23.83
C THR A 431 7.58 14.89 -22.61
N GLN A 432 7.10 14.50 -21.43
CA GLN A 432 7.71 14.72 -20.12
C GLN A 432 7.92 16.20 -19.74
N ALA A 433 7.31 17.13 -20.49
CA ALA A 433 7.37 18.55 -20.17
C ALA A 433 6.64 18.86 -18.85
N MET A 434 7.21 19.78 -18.06
CA MET A 434 6.65 20.24 -16.79
C MET A 434 6.44 21.76 -16.78
N ARG A 435 5.29 22.20 -16.25
CA ARG A 435 5.02 23.61 -15.91
C ARG A 435 4.69 23.69 -14.43
N PHE A 436 5.29 24.67 -13.75
CA PHE A 436 5.23 24.81 -12.30
C PHE A 436 4.42 26.05 -11.92
N PHE A 437 3.37 25.93 -11.12
CA PHE A 437 2.51 27.02 -10.70
C PHE A 437 2.64 27.29 -9.19
N SER A 438 2.80 28.55 -8.80
CA SER A 438 2.91 28.99 -7.40
C SER A 438 2.34 30.39 -7.22
N ASP A 439 2.37 30.91 -6.00
CA ASP A 439 2.02 32.28 -5.62
C ASP A 439 2.88 33.39 -6.27
N ASN A 440 4.08 33.04 -6.74
CA ASN A 440 5.02 33.97 -7.34
C ASN A 440 5.80 33.35 -8.52
N ALA A 441 6.50 34.20 -9.28
CA ALA A 441 7.24 33.79 -10.48
C ALA A 441 8.74 33.51 -10.21
N THR A 442 9.13 33.25 -8.96
CA THR A 442 10.54 32.98 -8.63
C THR A 442 10.96 31.57 -9.02
N ASN A 443 12.26 31.35 -9.18
CA ASN A 443 12.84 30.06 -9.57
C ASN A 443 12.18 29.44 -10.82
N GLY A 444 11.74 30.24 -11.80
CA GLY A 444 11.13 29.74 -13.04
C GLY A 444 9.72 29.13 -12.86
N LYS A 445 9.05 29.41 -11.74
CA LYS A 445 7.63 29.10 -11.53
C LYS A 445 6.75 30.13 -12.24
N ILE A 446 5.53 29.74 -12.59
CA ILE A 446 4.48 30.56 -13.19
C ILE A 446 3.62 31.09 -12.04
N LYS A 447 3.39 32.41 -12.01
CA LYS A 447 2.50 33.03 -11.04
C LYS A 447 1.05 32.61 -11.31
N SER A 448 0.38 32.14 -10.26
CA SER A 448 -1.02 31.70 -10.23
C SER A 448 -1.84 32.51 -9.23
N SER A 449 -3.11 32.14 -8.99
CA SER A 449 -3.93 32.69 -7.90
C SER A 449 -3.72 31.97 -6.56
N LEU A 450 -2.90 30.91 -6.52
CA LEU A 450 -2.48 30.25 -5.28
C LEU A 450 -1.77 31.25 -4.36
N GLN A 451 -1.84 30.98 -3.05
CA GLN A 451 -1.22 31.79 -2.03
C GLN A 451 -0.50 30.90 -1.01
N ALA A 452 0.56 31.46 -0.41
CA ALA A 452 1.19 30.82 0.72
C ALA A 452 0.25 30.79 1.93
N MET A 453 0.41 29.77 2.78
CA MET A 453 -0.33 29.65 4.03
C MET A 453 -0.07 30.87 4.94
N VAL A 454 -1.12 31.39 5.56
CA VAL A 454 -1.02 32.50 6.53
C VAL A 454 -0.09 32.08 7.68
N GLY A 455 0.98 32.85 7.91
CA GLY A 455 2.01 32.53 8.90
C GLY A 455 3.16 31.65 8.39
N ALA A 456 3.10 31.16 7.15
CA ALA A 456 4.15 30.35 6.51
C ALA A 456 4.39 30.82 5.07
N PRO A 457 5.08 31.97 4.85
CA PRO A 457 5.12 32.69 3.57
C PRO A 457 5.85 31.97 2.44
N THR A 458 6.55 30.86 2.72
CA THR A 458 7.24 30.06 1.71
C THR A 458 6.49 28.78 1.35
N GLN A 459 5.32 28.53 1.94
CA GLN A 459 4.60 27.26 1.83
C GLN A 459 3.28 27.44 1.09
N VAL A 460 3.27 27.07 -0.18
CA VAL A 460 2.05 27.03 -1.01
C VAL A 460 1.53 25.60 -0.97
N ARG A 461 0.56 25.36 -0.09
CA ARG A 461 0.07 24.02 0.21
C ARG A 461 -1.19 23.72 -0.61
N VAL A 462 -1.12 22.70 -1.44
CA VAL A 462 -2.25 22.17 -2.22
C VAL A 462 -2.70 20.87 -1.57
N ALA A 463 -3.88 20.86 -0.96
CA ALA A 463 -4.40 19.68 -0.27
C ALA A 463 -5.14 18.73 -1.22
N HIS A 464 -5.92 19.28 -2.15
CA HIS A 464 -6.68 18.52 -3.13
C HIS A 464 -6.94 19.34 -4.37
N MET A 465 -7.22 18.66 -5.48
CA MET A 465 -7.62 19.27 -6.73
C MET A 465 -8.75 18.44 -7.36
N GLN A 466 -9.59 19.07 -8.18
CA GLN A 466 -10.57 18.36 -8.99
C GLN A 466 -10.97 19.18 -10.21
N PHE A 467 -11.21 18.52 -11.33
CA PHE A 467 -11.78 19.16 -12.52
C PHE A 467 -13.31 19.14 -12.46
N ASP A 468 -13.94 20.25 -12.86
CA ASP A 468 -15.37 20.25 -13.20
C ASP A 468 -15.62 19.79 -14.65
N GLU A 469 -16.89 19.70 -15.04
CA GLU A 469 -17.31 19.25 -16.38
C GLU A 469 -16.86 20.22 -17.50
N ASP A 470 -16.70 21.50 -17.18
CA ASP A 470 -16.23 22.54 -18.11
C ASP A 470 -14.71 22.47 -18.33
N GLY A 471 -13.99 21.86 -17.40
CA GLY A 471 -12.54 21.66 -17.43
C GLY A 471 -11.77 22.70 -16.61
N ASN A 472 -12.43 23.38 -15.67
CA ASN A 472 -11.75 24.19 -14.68
C ASN A 472 -11.15 23.30 -13.59
N LEU A 473 -9.89 23.53 -13.25
CA LEU A 473 -9.20 22.85 -12.16
C LEU A 473 -9.41 23.62 -10.86
N TRP A 474 -10.27 23.10 -9.98
CA TRP A 474 -10.53 23.62 -8.64
C TRP A 474 -9.52 23.09 -7.64
N VAL A 475 -9.08 23.95 -6.72
CA VAL A 475 -7.96 23.69 -5.81
C VAL A 475 -8.32 24.07 -4.38
N ALA A 476 -8.12 23.13 -3.45
CA ALA A 476 -8.12 23.39 -2.02
C ALA A 476 -6.72 23.90 -1.58
N ASN A 477 -6.55 25.22 -1.53
CA ASN A 477 -5.29 25.86 -1.17
C ASN A 477 -5.21 26.06 0.35
N PHE A 478 -4.70 25.04 1.03
CA PHE A 478 -4.71 24.89 2.48
C PHE A 478 -4.08 26.07 3.24
N GLY A 479 -4.90 26.77 4.03
CA GLY A 479 -4.47 27.84 4.93
C GLY A 479 -4.17 29.17 4.24
N ALA A 480 -4.46 29.30 2.94
CA ALA A 480 -4.38 30.57 2.21
C ALA A 480 -5.48 31.56 2.67
N GLN A 481 -5.28 32.85 2.43
CA GLN A 481 -6.29 33.87 2.73
C GLN A 481 -7.53 33.72 1.81
N LYS A 482 -7.30 33.33 0.56
CA LYS A 482 -8.30 32.94 -0.43
C LYS A 482 -8.09 31.46 -0.78
N PRO A 483 -8.65 30.54 0.03
CA PRO A 483 -8.27 29.12 0.00
C PRO A 483 -8.95 28.34 -1.13
N ILE A 484 -9.92 28.92 -1.84
CA ILE A 484 -10.50 28.34 -3.06
C ILE A 484 -9.78 29.00 -4.24
N SER A 485 -9.12 28.20 -5.07
CA SER A 485 -8.43 28.66 -6.28
C SER A 485 -8.90 27.84 -7.48
N VAL A 486 -8.94 28.46 -8.65
CA VAL A 486 -9.36 27.81 -9.89
C VAL A 486 -8.46 28.21 -11.06
N PHE A 487 -8.14 27.23 -11.92
CA PHE A 487 -7.45 27.41 -13.18
C PHE A 487 -8.35 27.00 -14.35
N THR A 488 -8.66 27.95 -15.23
CA THR A 488 -9.62 27.74 -16.33
C THR A 488 -8.96 27.16 -17.58
N PRO A 489 -9.72 26.55 -18.50
CA PRO A 489 -9.21 26.09 -19.80
C PRO A 489 -8.52 27.18 -20.63
N GLU A 490 -8.91 28.45 -20.44
CA GLU A 490 -8.32 29.64 -21.10
C GLU A 490 -6.98 30.06 -20.47
N GLY A 491 -6.52 29.33 -19.45
CA GLY A 491 -5.27 29.57 -18.77
C GLY A 491 -5.34 30.71 -17.73
N GLN A 492 -6.54 31.08 -17.27
CA GLN A 492 -6.74 32.13 -16.28
C GLN A 492 -6.82 31.55 -14.87
N TRP A 493 -6.46 32.38 -13.87
CA TRP A 493 -6.46 32.00 -12.46
C TRP A 493 -7.32 32.95 -11.64
N TYR A 494 -8.22 32.40 -10.82
CA TYR A 494 -9.06 33.15 -9.89
C TYR A 494 -8.96 32.55 -8.48
N SER A 495 -9.25 33.34 -7.44
CA SER A 495 -9.31 32.84 -6.06
C SER A 495 -10.28 33.60 -5.18
N PHE A 496 -10.89 32.86 -4.26
CA PHE A 496 -12.06 33.26 -3.48
C PHE A 496 -11.80 33.03 -1.99
N ALA A 497 -12.33 33.95 -1.18
CA ALA A 497 -12.29 33.84 0.28
C ALA A 497 -13.49 33.03 0.78
N THR A 498 -13.35 32.39 1.93
CA THR A 498 -14.42 31.60 2.56
C THR A 498 -15.00 32.31 3.77
N PRO A 499 -16.30 32.10 4.09
CA PRO A 499 -16.87 32.53 5.36
C PRO A 499 -16.39 31.59 6.48
N GLY A 500 -15.26 31.93 7.11
CA GLY A 500 -14.74 31.21 8.28
C GLY A 500 -13.46 30.43 8.00
N PRO A 501 -13.51 29.10 7.80
CA PRO A 501 -12.32 28.26 7.76
C PRO A 501 -11.51 28.43 6.47
N THR A 502 -10.20 28.55 6.60
CA THR A 502 -9.24 28.62 5.48
C THR A 502 -8.45 27.33 5.25
N PHE A 503 -8.55 26.37 6.18
CA PHE A 503 -7.90 25.07 6.10
C PHE A 503 -8.80 24.07 5.36
N LEU A 504 -8.88 24.22 4.03
CA LEU A 504 -9.63 23.33 3.14
C LEU A 504 -8.78 22.11 2.76
N THR A 505 -9.37 20.91 2.79
CA THR A 505 -8.61 19.65 2.75
C THR A 505 -8.93 18.74 1.57
N LYS A 506 -10.21 18.54 1.25
CA LYS A 506 -10.71 17.79 0.09
C LYS A 506 -11.71 18.65 -0.67
N VAL A 507 -11.84 18.44 -1.97
CA VAL A 507 -12.89 19.02 -2.80
C VAL A 507 -13.61 17.89 -3.54
N ASN A 508 -14.94 17.93 -3.54
CA ASN A 508 -15.83 17.14 -4.40
C ASN A 508 -16.76 18.12 -5.14
N ILE A 509 -17.18 17.79 -6.37
CA ILE A 509 -18.10 18.64 -7.17
C ILE A 509 -19.37 17.86 -7.43
N ASP A 510 -20.51 18.40 -7.00
CA ASP A 510 -21.81 17.74 -7.17
C ASP A 510 -22.39 17.95 -8.58
N GLN A 511 -23.48 17.24 -8.88
CA GLN A 511 -24.14 17.29 -10.20
C GLN A 511 -24.81 18.66 -10.52
N ARG A 512 -24.84 19.60 -9.57
CA ARG A 512 -25.33 20.97 -9.76
C ARG A 512 -24.18 21.96 -9.95
N GLY A 513 -22.94 21.46 -9.95
CA GLY A 513 -21.74 22.28 -10.06
C GLY A 513 -21.29 22.92 -8.74
N ASN A 514 -21.86 22.54 -7.59
CA ASN A 514 -21.39 23.07 -6.31
C ASN A 514 -20.09 22.37 -5.90
N LYS A 515 -19.12 23.15 -5.44
CA LYS A 515 -17.82 22.67 -4.94
C LYS A 515 -17.90 22.52 -3.43
N TRP A 516 -17.80 21.30 -2.94
CA TRP A 516 -17.86 20.96 -1.53
C TRP A 516 -16.45 20.73 -0.98
N PHE A 517 -16.03 21.61 -0.08
CA PHE A 517 -14.72 21.56 0.54
C PHE A 517 -14.80 21.07 1.99
N ALA A 518 -14.12 19.97 2.30
CA ALA A 518 -13.91 19.54 3.67
C ALA A 518 -12.98 20.50 4.43
N THR A 519 -13.16 20.57 5.76
CA THR A 519 -12.36 21.42 6.66
C THR A 519 -11.76 20.61 7.81
N THR A 520 -10.77 21.18 8.49
CA THR A 520 -10.07 20.50 9.60
C THR A 520 -10.85 20.51 10.92
N ALA A 521 -10.42 19.69 11.87
CA ALA A 521 -11.01 19.59 13.21
C ALA A 521 -11.08 20.91 14.02
N SER A 522 -10.29 21.93 13.66
CA SER A 522 -10.34 23.24 14.33
C SER A 522 -11.58 24.06 13.95
N SER A 523 -12.23 23.71 12.84
CA SER A 523 -13.48 24.33 12.36
C SER A 523 -14.27 23.28 11.58
N PRO A 524 -14.82 22.25 12.25
CA PRO A 524 -15.43 21.11 11.60
C PRO A 524 -16.66 21.52 10.77
N GLY A 525 -16.72 21.04 9.53
CA GLY A 525 -17.80 21.33 8.60
C GLY A 525 -17.38 21.16 7.14
N VAL A 526 -18.21 21.71 6.24
CA VAL A 526 -17.91 21.80 4.81
C VAL A 526 -18.19 23.21 4.31
N VAL A 527 -17.30 23.75 3.49
CA VAL A 527 -17.56 24.99 2.74
C VAL A 527 -18.12 24.59 1.38
N VAL A 528 -19.27 25.13 1.01
CA VAL A 528 -19.89 24.93 -0.30
C VAL A 528 -19.79 26.23 -1.08
N PHE A 529 -19.33 26.14 -2.32
CA PHE A 529 -19.12 27.28 -3.21
C PHE A 529 -19.68 27.00 -4.60
N ASN A 530 -20.32 27.99 -5.21
CA ASN A 530 -20.75 27.95 -6.60
C ASN A 530 -20.50 29.33 -7.24
N GLU A 531 -19.74 29.33 -8.32
CA GLU A 531 -19.39 30.52 -9.12
C GLU A 531 -20.45 30.89 -10.15
N ASN A 532 -21.59 30.20 -10.17
CA ASN A 532 -22.72 30.41 -11.08
C ASN A 532 -22.33 30.45 -12.58
N GLY A 533 -21.24 29.75 -12.93
CA GLY A 533 -20.68 29.66 -14.28
C GLY A 533 -19.76 30.81 -14.67
N THR A 534 -19.45 31.75 -13.76
CA THR A 534 -18.63 32.94 -14.01
C THR A 534 -17.52 33.13 -12.99
N PRO A 535 -16.43 32.32 -13.02
CA PRO A 535 -15.29 32.46 -12.11
C PRO A 535 -14.65 33.88 -12.08
N GLU A 536 -14.83 34.67 -13.13
CA GLU A 536 -14.31 36.03 -13.24
C GLU A 536 -15.18 37.11 -12.57
N ASP A 537 -16.46 36.82 -12.29
CA ASP A 537 -17.41 37.75 -11.68
C ASP A 537 -17.80 37.26 -10.28
N PRO A 538 -17.12 37.69 -9.21
CA PRO A 538 -17.44 37.22 -7.87
C PRO A 538 -18.71 37.84 -7.27
N SER A 539 -19.49 38.61 -8.05
CA SER A 539 -20.66 39.35 -7.53
C SER A 539 -21.94 38.52 -7.45
N ASP A 540 -21.99 37.39 -8.15
CA ASP A 540 -23.08 36.42 -8.12
C ASP A 540 -22.68 35.09 -7.44
N ASP A 541 -21.44 34.93 -6.98
CA ASP A 541 -20.99 33.74 -6.24
C ASP A 541 -21.86 33.42 -5.01
N ASP A 542 -22.24 32.15 -4.88
CA ASP A 542 -22.87 31.60 -3.69
C ASP A 542 -21.84 30.87 -2.82
N ILE A 543 -21.79 31.20 -1.53
CA ILE A 543 -20.87 30.55 -0.58
C ILE A 543 -21.48 30.35 0.80
N LYS A 544 -21.35 29.15 1.35
CA LYS A 544 -21.91 28.77 2.65
C LYS A 544 -20.95 27.86 3.42
N PHE A 545 -20.76 28.12 4.70
CA PHE A 545 -20.10 27.17 5.61
C PHE A 545 -21.16 26.38 6.38
N ILE A 546 -21.25 25.08 6.10
CA ILE A 546 -22.18 24.15 6.74
C ILE A 546 -21.48 23.45 7.90
N ASN A 547 -22.03 23.59 9.10
CA ASN A 547 -21.48 23.06 10.34
C ASN A 547 -22.61 22.77 11.35
N SER A 548 -22.28 22.55 12.62
CA SER A 548 -23.24 22.24 13.70
C SER A 548 -24.22 23.38 14.03
N SER A 549 -23.94 24.63 13.61
CA SER A 549 -24.84 25.77 13.84
C SER A 549 -26.03 25.82 12.90
N ASN A 550 -25.91 25.26 11.69
CA ASN A 550 -26.95 25.29 10.66
C ASN A 550 -27.32 23.89 10.12
N SER A 551 -26.54 22.86 10.43
CA SER A 551 -26.77 21.46 10.08
C SER A 551 -26.41 20.57 11.28
N ILE A 552 -25.78 19.40 11.07
CA ILE A 552 -25.43 18.42 12.12
C ILE A 552 -23.95 18.01 12.11
N ILE A 553 -23.10 18.69 11.32
CA ILE A 553 -21.67 18.37 11.25
C ILE A 553 -20.95 18.99 12.45
N SER A 554 -20.62 18.16 13.45
CA SER A 554 -19.92 18.59 14.68
C SER A 554 -18.50 18.03 14.83
N SER A 555 -18.12 17.08 13.99
CA SER A 555 -16.86 16.33 14.04
C SER A 555 -16.01 16.59 12.80
N GLN A 556 -14.75 16.13 12.82
CA GLN A 556 -13.82 16.34 11.71
C GLN A 556 -14.38 15.74 10.42
N VAL A 557 -14.30 16.49 9.31
CA VAL A 557 -14.67 16.01 7.98
C VAL A 557 -13.41 15.64 7.23
N ASN A 558 -13.32 14.38 6.79
CA ASN A 558 -12.13 13.86 6.13
C ASN A 558 -12.33 13.74 4.61
N CYS A 559 -13.55 13.48 4.14
CA CYS A 559 -13.88 13.35 2.74
C CYS A 559 -15.31 13.79 2.43
N VAL A 560 -15.56 14.05 1.15
CA VAL A 560 -16.87 14.33 0.58
C VAL A 560 -16.96 13.56 -0.73
N GLU A 561 -18.10 12.92 -0.99
CA GLU A 561 -18.35 12.14 -2.20
C GLU A 561 -19.77 12.35 -2.71
N THR A 562 -19.96 12.48 -4.02
CA THR A 562 -21.28 12.64 -4.64
C THR A 562 -21.69 11.35 -5.33
N ASP A 563 -22.85 10.83 -4.97
CA ASP A 563 -23.29 9.55 -5.51
C ASP A 563 -24.01 9.64 -6.87
N LEU A 564 -24.38 8.48 -7.42
CA LEU A 564 -24.99 8.40 -8.74
C LEU A 564 -26.41 8.98 -8.83
N ASN A 565 -27.06 9.27 -7.69
CA ASN A 565 -28.34 9.97 -7.58
C ASN A 565 -28.17 11.48 -7.39
N GLY A 566 -26.95 11.95 -7.13
CA GLY A 566 -26.64 13.35 -6.86
C GLY A 566 -26.69 13.71 -5.38
N ASP A 567 -26.79 12.72 -4.48
CA ASP A 567 -26.73 12.95 -3.04
C ASP A 567 -25.26 13.11 -2.62
N VAL A 568 -25.00 14.04 -1.70
CA VAL A 568 -23.64 14.32 -1.21
C VAL A 568 -23.43 13.64 0.14
N TRP A 569 -22.46 12.75 0.19
CA TRP A 569 -22.04 12.00 1.36
C TRP A 569 -20.79 12.63 1.97
N VAL A 570 -20.91 13.10 3.21
CA VAL A 570 -19.82 13.73 3.97
C VAL A 570 -19.30 12.72 4.99
N GLY A 571 -18.06 12.25 4.80
CA GLY A 571 -17.41 11.31 5.71
C GLY A 571 -16.75 12.03 6.89
N THR A 572 -17.14 11.65 8.10
CA THR A 572 -16.66 12.30 9.33
C THR A 572 -15.94 11.31 10.26
N SER A 573 -15.40 11.81 11.37
CA SER A 573 -14.87 10.96 12.44
C SER A 573 -15.96 10.23 13.26
N GLU A 574 -17.25 10.46 12.97
CA GLU A 574 -18.41 9.87 13.67
C GLU A 574 -19.47 9.37 12.66
N GLY A 575 -19.01 8.67 11.61
CA GLY A 575 -19.88 8.15 10.54
C GLY A 575 -20.22 9.19 9.46
N PRO A 576 -21.06 8.83 8.46
CA PRO A 576 -21.37 9.70 7.33
C PRO A 576 -22.60 10.59 7.61
N ILE A 577 -22.61 11.76 6.98
CA ILE A 577 -23.75 12.69 6.93
C ILE A 577 -24.15 12.89 5.46
N VAL A 578 -25.43 12.73 5.14
CA VAL A 578 -25.92 12.76 3.75
C VAL A 578 -26.77 14.00 3.50
N PHE A 579 -26.54 14.68 2.37
CA PHE A 579 -27.32 15.81 1.88
C PHE A 579 -28.03 15.42 0.58
N GLU A 580 -29.36 15.46 0.62
CA GLU A 580 -30.27 15.09 -0.49
C GLU A 580 -31.00 16.35 -1.02
N CYS A 581 -30.41 17.52 -0.80
CA CYS A 581 -31.03 18.84 -1.00
C CYS A 581 -30.02 19.84 -1.59
N ASP A 582 -30.51 21.00 -2.06
CA ASP A 582 -29.59 22.08 -2.45
C ASP A 582 -28.90 22.66 -1.22
N PRO A 583 -27.56 22.69 -1.13
CA PRO A 583 -26.87 23.28 0.01
C PRO A 583 -27.25 24.74 0.26
N PHE A 584 -27.69 25.48 -0.75
CA PHE A 584 -28.07 26.90 -0.63
C PHE A 584 -29.55 27.11 -0.26
N ASP A 585 -30.39 26.07 -0.29
CA ASP A 585 -31.74 26.15 0.25
C ASP A 585 -31.71 26.42 1.77
N SER A 586 -32.67 27.22 2.25
CA SER A 586 -32.73 27.62 3.67
C SER A 586 -32.95 26.45 4.61
N ASP A 587 -33.66 25.43 4.14
CA ASP A 587 -34.09 24.27 4.94
C ASP A 587 -33.21 23.04 4.71
N CYS A 588 -32.18 23.13 3.85
CA CYS A 588 -31.29 22.01 3.57
C CYS A 588 -30.42 21.69 4.79
N ARG A 589 -30.53 20.44 5.26
CA ARG A 589 -29.77 19.91 6.40
C ARG A 589 -29.33 18.49 6.09
N GLY A 590 -28.14 18.15 6.59
CA GLY A 590 -27.62 16.80 6.50
C GLY A 590 -28.40 15.85 7.42
N THR A 591 -28.45 14.57 7.05
CA THR A 591 -29.07 13.51 7.85
C THR A 591 -28.09 12.36 8.08
N GLN A 592 -28.27 11.62 9.18
CA GLN A 592 -27.54 10.37 9.42
C GLN A 592 -28.43 9.17 9.08
N ARG A 593 -27.87 8.18 8.39
CA ARG A 593 -28.57 6.93 8.09
C ARG A 593 -28.69 6.05 9.34
N LYS A 594 -29.80 5.34 9.45
CA LYS A 594 -30.05 4.37 10.53
C LYS A 594 -29.87 2.97 9.98
N VAL A 595 -29.16 2.14 10.72
CA VAL A 595 -28.89 0.74 10.38
C VAL A 595 -29.35 -0.18 11.51
N LEU A 596 -29.44 -1.47 11.22
CA LEU A 596 -29.66 -2.50 12.23
C LEU A 596 -28.35 -3.21 12.55
N GLU A 597 -27.88 -3.07 13.79
CA GLU A 597 -26.76 -3.83 14.35
C GLU A 597 -27.31 -4.81 15.37
N ASP A 598 -27.17 -6.11 15.13
CA ASP A 598 -27.74 -7.18 15.98
C ASP A 598 -29.25 -6.98 16.29
N SER A 599 -30.00 -6.53 15.28
CA SER A 599 -31.44 -6.18 15.39
C SER A 599 -31.74 -4.96 16.28
N ILE A 600 -30.74 -4.14 16.61
CA ILE A 600 -30.86 -2.89 17.35
C ILE A 600 -30.61 -1.73 16.38
N ALA A 601 -31.48 -0.71 16.42
CA ALA A 601 -31.30 0.48 15.60
C ALA A 601 -30.08 1.28 16.08
N ALA A 602 -29.12 1.49 15.18
CA ALA A 602 -27.93 2.29 15.38
C ALA A 602 -27.79 3.35 14.27
N LEU A 603 -26.89 4.31 14.47
CA LEU A 603 -26.49 5.23 13.39
C LEU A 603 -25.37 4.58 12.59
N LEU A 604 -25.42 4.69 11.26
CA LEU A 604 -24.45 4.08 10.36
C LEU A 604 -23.03 4.50 10.74
N LEU A 605 -22.20 3.52 11.12
CA LEU A 605 -20.76 3.70 11.36
C LEU A 605 -20.43 4.81 12.39
N LEU A 606 -21.29 5.01 13.39
CA LEU A 606 -21.14 6.10 14.39
C LEU A 606 -19.79 6.11 15.10
N THR A 607 -19.19 4.93 15.32
CA THR A 607 -17.91 4.77 16.02
C THR A 607 -16.72 4.65 15.07
N GLU A 608 -16.95 4.74 13.77
CA GLU A 608 -15.91 4.59 12.76
C GLU A 608 -15.53 5.96 12.20
N GLU A 609 -14.22 6.24 12.22
CA GLU A 609 -13.68 7.38 11.49
C GLU A 609 -13.51 7.02 10.01
N ILE A 610 -14.20 7.77 9.15
CA ILE A 610 -14.20 7.57 7.69
C ILE A 610 -13.14 8.49 7.10
N PHE A 611 -12.22 7.95 6.29
CA PHE A 611 -11.22 8.73 5.55
C PHE A 611 -11.56 8.93 4.09
N SER A 612 -12.20 7.93 3.49
CA SER A 612 -12.57 7.94 2.08
C SER A 612 -13.93 7.29 1.88
N ILE A 613 -14.72 7.87 0.98
CA ILE A 613 -15.98 7.33 0.50
C ILE A 613 -15.83 7.24 -1.01
N GLU A 614 -16.14 6.08 -1.57
CA GLU A 614 -16.19 5.87 -3.01
C GLU A 614 -17.52 5.18 -3.36
N THR A 615 -18.07 5.52 -4.52
CA THR A 615 -19.29 4.96 -5.07
C THR A 615 -18.97 4.03 -6.23
N ASP A 616 -19.29 2.74 -6.09
CA ASP A 616 -19.12 1.83 -7.22
C ASP A 616 -20.23 1.96 -8.27
N GLY A 617 -20.07 1.26 -9.40
CA GLY A 617 -21.02 1.33 -10.51
C GLY A 617 -22.46 0.90 -10.18
N ALA A 618 -22.68 0.17 -9.08
CA ALA A 618 -24.01 -0.21 -8.58
C ALA A 618 -24.55 0.78 -7.53
N ASN A 619 -23.95 1.97 -7.44
CA ASN A 619 -24.23 3.02 -6.46
C ASN A 619 -24.00 2.61 -5.00
N ARG A 620 -23.29 1.51 -4.73
CA ARG A 620 -22.97 1.08 -3.36
C ARG A 620 -21.89 1.99 -2.78
N LYS A 621 -21.97 2.24 -1.47
CA LYS A 621 -21.05 3.12 -0.78
C LYS A 621 -19.94 2.32 -0.11
N TRP A 622 -18.71 2.57 -0.52
CA TRP A 622 -17.51 1.98 0.04
C TRP A 622 -16.89 2.98 1.01
N PHE A 623 -16.91 2.65 2.30
CA PHE A 623 -16.34 3.46 3.37
C PHE A 623 -14.98 2.90 3.77
N GLY A 624 -13.92 3.65 3.48
CA GLY A 624 -12.58 3.40 3.99
C GLY A 624 -12.44 4.01 5.39
N THR A 625 -12.09 3.17 6.39
CA THR A 625 -12.04 3.58 7.80
C THR A 625 -10.72 3.20 8.47
N ARG A 626 -10.57 3.45 9.78
CA ARG A 626 -9.48 2.84 10.59
C ARG A 626 -9.61 1.32 10.75
N ASN A 627 -10.82 0.77 10.61
CA ASN A 627 -11.15 -0.62 10.93
C ASN A 627 -11.56 -1.44 9.70
N GLY A 628 -10.96 -1.11 8.55
CA GLY A 628 -11.17 -1.78 7.27
C GLY A 628 -12.14 -1.05 6.36
N ILE A 629 -12.72 -1.80 5.43
CA ILE A 629 -13.65 -1.30 4.43
C ILE A 629 -15.04 -1.82 4.73
N PHE A 630 -16.02 -0.92 4.80
CA PHE A 630 -17.45 -1.26 4.87
C PHE A 630 -18.11 -0.95 3.54
N VAL A 631 -18.83 -1.89 2.96
CA VAL A 631 -19.59 -1.68 1.71
C VAL A 631 -21.07 -1.73 2.03
N GLN A 632 -21.77 -0.62 1.84
CA GLN A 632 -23.21 -0.49 2.10
C GLN A 632 -24.02 -0.46 0.80
N SER A 633 -25.29 -0.84 0.89
CA SER A 633 -26.28 -0.65 -0.17
C SER A 633 -26.38 0.83 -0.59
N PRO A 634 -26.98 1.14 -1.76
CA PRO A 634 -27.05 2.51 -2.24
C PRO A 634 -27.69 3.52 -1.27
N ASP A 635 -28.68 3.09 -0.49
CA ASP A 635 -29.34 3.87 0.56
C ASP A 635 -28.54 3.97 1.88
N GLY A 636 -27.49 3.16 2.04
CA GLY A 636 -26.67 3.07 3.24
C GLY A 636 -27.23 2.20 4.36
N GLU A 637 -28.35 1.49 4.16
CA GLU A 637 -29.06 0.79 5.25
C GLU A 637 -28.59 -0.67 5.45
N THR A 638 -28.03 -1.31 4.43
CA THR A 638 -27.66 -2.73 4.44
C THR A 638 -26.17 -2.95 4.14
N GLN A 639 -25.45 -3.59 5.06
CA GLN A 639 -24.05 -3.94 4.85
C GLN A 639 -23.93 -5.12 3.87
N ILE A 640 -23.32 -4.87 2.71
CA ILE A 640 -23.08 -5.85 1.66
C ILE A 640 -21.79 -6.62 1.91
N TYR A 641 -20.71 -5.92 2.24
CA TYR A 641 -19.41 -6.52 2.53
C TYR A 641 -18.70 -5.81 3.68
N ARG A 642 -17.78 -6.54 4.32
CA ARG A 642 -16.80 -6.01 5.25
C ARG A 642 -15.45 -6.66 4.98
N TYR A 643 -14.43 -5.85 4.70
CA TYR A 643 -13.07 -6.32 4.45
C TYR A 643 -12.14 -5.82 5.56
N THR A 644 -11.48 -6.75 6.24
CA THR A 644 -10.46 -6.50 7.26
C THR A 644 -9.23 -7.35 6.95
N THR A 645 -8.12 -7.07 7.64
CA THR A 645 -6.91 -7.90 7.58
C THR A 645 -7.14 -9.34 8.05
N GLU A 646 -8.20 -9.62 8.81
CA GLU A 646 -8.49 -10.95 9.35
C GLU A 646 -9.33 -11.81 8.41
N ASN A 647 -10.24 -11.20 7.65
CA ASN A 647 -11.19 -11.92 6.80
C ASN A 647 -10.92 -11.78 5.30
N SER A 648 -9.86 -11.05 4.92
CA SER A 648 -9.52 -10.75 3.54
C SER A 648 -8.01 -10.54 3.33
N ALA A 649 -7.59 -10.40 2.07
CA ALA A 649 -6.20 -10.09 1.70
C ALA A 649 -5.82 -8.62 1.91
N LEU A 650 -6.67 -7.81 2.56
CA LEU A 650 -6.36 -6.43 2.90
C LEU A 650 -5.04 -6.35 3.68
N LEU A 651 -4.14 -5.45 3.26
CA LEU A 651 -2.82 -5.27 3.87
C LEU A 651 -2.90 -4.55 5.21
N ASN A 652 -3.80 -3.60 5.38
CA ASN A 652 -3.97 -2.87 6.63
C ASN A 652 -5.42 -2.39 6.76
N ASN A 653 -5.96 -2.43 7.98
CA ASN A 653 -7.32 -1.96 8.24
C ASN A 653 -7.45 -0.44 8.10
N GLN A 654 -6.38 0.32 8.27
CA GLN A 654 -6.41 1.75 8.09
C GLN A 654 -6.32 2.11 6.61
N ILE A 655 -7.47 2.45 6.04
CA ILE A 655 -7.64 2.90 4.66
C ILE A 655 -7.34 4.38 4.55
N VAL A 656 -6.64 4.78 3.50
CA VAL A 656 -6.31 6.18 3.21
C VAL A 656 -7.18 6.71 2.08
N ASP A 657 -7.26 5.98 0.96
CA ASP A 657 -8.09 6.36 -0.18
C ASP A 657 -8.67 5.14 -0.90
N LEU A 658 -9.79 5.35 -1.59
CA LEU A 658 -10.51 4.38 -2.41
C LEU A 658 -10.84 5.08 -3.74
N GLU A 659 -10.67 4.35 -4.85
CA GLU A 659 -10.98 4.89 -6.17
C GLU A 659 -11.50 3.78 -7.10
N PHE A 660 -12.67 3.98 -7.71
CA PHE A 660 -13.33 2.97 -8.54
C PHE A 660 -13.12 3.19 -10.04
N ASP A 661 -12.44 2.25 -10.70
CA ASP A 661 -12.37 2.23 -12.16
C ASP A 661 -13.66 1.68 -12.77
N ASN A 662 -14.52 2.61 -13.18
CA ASN A 662 -15.78 2.32 -13.87
C ASN A 662 -15.63 1.41 -15.10
N ASN A 663 -14.50 1.45 -15.81
CA ASN A 663 -14.32 0.63 -17.02
C ASN A 663 -14.02 -0.82 -16.69
N SER A 664 -13.10 -1.05 -15.75
CA SER A 664 -12.66 -2.39 -15.39
C SER A 664 -13.50 -3.03 -14.27
N GLY A 665 -14.21 -2.23 -13.47
CA GLY A 665 -14.89 -2.69 -12.25
C GLY A 665 -13.93 -2.98 -11.11
N THR A 666 -12.73 -2.41 -11.14
CA THR A 666 -11.70 -2.60 -10.12
C THR A 666 -11.72 -1.47 -9.12
N MET A 667 -11.83 -1.81 -7.84
CA MET A 667 -11.65 -0.87 -6.74
C MET A 667 -10.17 -0.81 -6.37
N TYR A 668 -9.53 0.34 -6.59
CA TYR A 668 -8.20 0.60 -6.08
C TYR A 668 -8.30 1.16 -4.66
N MET A 669 -7.30 0.84 -3.84
CA MET A 669 -7.25 1.29 -2.46
C MET A 669 -5.82 1.51 -2.01
N SER A 670 -5.62 2.57 -1.23
CA SER A 670 -4.39 2.80 -0.50
C SER A 670 -4.64 2.56 0.98
N THR A 671 -3.67 1.91 1.63
CA THR A 671 -3.68 1.64 3.06
C THR A 671 -2.38 2.15 3.67
N GLN A 672 -2.28 2.20 4.99
CA GLN A 672 -1.01 2.51 5.65
C GLN A 672 0.13 1.52 5.36
N SER A 673 -0.15 0.37 4.72
CA SER A 673 0.87 -0.64 4.41
C SER A 673 0.99 -0.93 2.91
N GLY A 674 0.48 -0.05 2.05
CA GLY A 674 0.64 -0.15 0.59
C GLY A 674 -0.65 -0.05 -0.19
N ILE A 675 -0.51 -0.13 -1.52
CA ILE A 675 -1.57 -0.03 -2.50
C ILE A 675 -2.07 -1.42 -2.88
N GLN A 676 -3.38 -1.58 -3.02
CA GLN A 676 -4.03 -2.80 -3.51
C GLN A 676 -5.15 -2.48 -4.50
N SER A 677 -5.64 -3.53 -5.15
CA SER A 677 -6.84 -3.46 -5.98
C SER A 677 -7.67 -4.73 -5.86
N LEU A 678 -8.99 -4.57 -5.79
CA LEU A 678 -9.97 -5.64 -5.74
C LEU A 678 -10.80 -5.63 -7.02
N LYS A 679 -10.85 -6.77 -7.72
CA LYS A 679 -11.77 -6.95 -8.84
C LYS A 679 -13.19 -7.11 -8.31
N THR A 680 -14.06 -6.12 -8.49
CA THR A 680 -15.43 -6.17 -7.96
C THR A 680 -16.40 -6.88 -8.91
N ASN A 681 -17.63 -7.11 -8.45
CA ASN A 681 -18.73 -7.59 -9.28
C ASN A 681 -19.48 -6.47 -10.02
N ALA A 682 -19.20 -5.20 -9.71
CA ALA A 682 -19.81 -4.05 -10.33
C ALA A 682 -18.90 -3.46 -11.42
N THR A 683 -19.49 -2.82 -12.43
CA THR A 683 -18.79 -1.96 -13.39
C THR A 683 -19.60 -0.69 -13.56
N GLY A 684 -19.00 0.38 -14.08
CA GLY A 684 -19.75 1.52 -14.56
C GLY A 684 -20.82 1.09 -15.56
N GLY A 685 -21.93 1.83 -15.62
CA GLY A 685 -23.06 1.56 -16.50
C GLY A 685 -23.54 2.83 -17.18
N ALA A 686 -23.79 2.76 -18.48
CA ALA A 686 -24.43 3.84 -19.22
C ALA A 686 -25.94 3.85 -19.00
N LYS A 687 -26.64 4.90 -19.43
CA LYS A 687 -28.12 4.95 -19.38
C LYS A 687 -28.81 3.91 -20.28
N ILE A 688 -28.09 3.40 -21.28
CA ILE A 688 -28.60 2.40 -22.23
C ILE A 688 -27.62 1.22 -22.34
N ASN A 689 -28.14 0.06 -22.75
CA ASN A 689 -27.39 -1.13 -23.11
C ASN A 689 -26.53 -0.82 -24.33
N THR A 690 -25.34 -1.43 -24.38
CA THR A 690 -24.51 -1.38 -25.59
C THR A 690 -25.09 -2.33 -26.64
N GLU A 691 -24.99 -1.98 -27.93
CA GLU A 691 -25.46 -2.87 -29.01
C GLU A 691 -24.77 -4.25 -29.05
N THR A 692 -23.67 -4.40 -28.30
CA THR A 692 -22.79 -5.57 -28.28
C THR A 692 -22.76 -6.27 -26.92
N ALA A 693 -23.83 -6.18 -26.12
CA ALA A 693 -23.91 -6.89 -24.84
C ALA A 693 -23.56 -8.38 -24.98
N TYR A 694 -22.66 -8.87 -24.13
CA TYR A 694 -22.06 -10.19 -24.25
C TYR A 694 -21.90 -10.86 -22.90
N ALA A 695 -21.80 -12.19 -22.91
CA ALA A 695 -21.51 -12.99 -21.74
C ALA A 695 -20.10 -13.59 -21.81
N TYR A 696 -19.45 -13.70 -20.66
CA TYR A 696 -18.11 -14.28 -20.51
C TYR A 696 -18.01 -15.10 -19.20
N PRO A 697 -17.44 -16.32 -19.23
CA PRO A 697 -16.99 -17.04 -20.43
C PRO A 697 -18.18 -17.52 -21.28
N ASN A 698 -17.97 -17.63 -22.59
CA ASN A 698 -18.98 -18.16 -23.52
C ASN A 698 -18.29 -18.82 -24.74
N PRO A 699 -18.42 -20.14 -24.95
CA PRO A 699 -19.23 -21.08 -24.19
C PRO A 699 -18.68 -21.34 -22.78
N VAL A 700 -19.57 -21.65 -21.85
CA VAL A 700 -19.24 -22.10 -20.49
C VAL A 700 -18.96 -23.60 -20.54
N ARG A 701 -17.71 -23.98 -20.28
CA ARG A 701 -17.25 -25.37 -20.33
C ARG A 701 -17.52 -26.11 -19.00
N PRO A 702 -17.58 -27.46 -19.00
CA PRO A 702 -17.87 -28.25 -17.79
C PRO A 702 -16.91 -28.00 -16.63
N GLU A 703 -15.64 -27.75 -16.94
CA GLU A 703 -14.59 -27.46 -15.97
C GLU A 703 -14.74 -26.07 -15.33
N TYR A 704 -15.51 -25.16 -15.92
CA TYR A 704 -15.70 -23.80 -15.40
C TYR A 704 -16.83 -23.75 -14.38
N GLN A 705 -16.48 -23.68 -13.10
CA GLN A 705 -17.42 -23.54 -11.98
C GLN A 705 -17.57 -22.09 -11.50
N GLY A 706 -16.91 -21.14 -12.16
CA GLY A 706 -16.94 -19.73 -11.79
C GLY A 706 -18.21 -18.97 -12.23
N PRO A 707 -18.30 -17.68 -11.88
CA PRO A 707 -19.40 -16.81 -12.26
C PRO A 707 -19.37 -16.40 -13.74
N ILE A 708 -20.51 -16.45 -14.41
CA ILE A 708 -20.72 -15.96 -15.77
C ILE A 708 -21.07 -14.47 -15.69
N ALA A 709 -20.22 -13.61 -16.23
CA ALA A 709 -20.44 -12.17 -16.32
C ALA A 709 -21.18 -11.81 -17.61
N ILE A 710 -22.18 -10.95 -17.51
CA ILE A 710 -22.93 -10.36 -18.63
C ILE A 710 -22.62 -8.87 -18.63
N LYS A 711 -21.95 -8.38 -19.68
CA LYS A 711 -21.43 -7.02 -19.78
C LYS A 711 -22.10 -6.22 -20.90
N GLY A 712 -21.98 -4.90 -20.81
CA GLY A 712 -22.57 -3.97 -21.78
C GLY A 712 -24.04 -3.66 -21.49
N LEU A 713 -24.43 -3.76 -20.23
CA LEU A 713 -25.81 -3.54 -19.81
C LEU A 713 -26.02 -2.07 -19.44
N ALA A 714 -27.26 -1.60 -19.55
CA ALA A 714 -27.66 -0.34 -18.95
C ALA A 714 -27.49 -0.42 -17.43
N ARG A 715 -27.20 0.73 -16.81
CA ARG A 715 -27.04 0.87 -15.37
C ARG A 715 -28.27 0.31 -14.64
N ASP A 716 -28.02 -0.68 -13.79
CA ASP A 716 -29.02 -1.34 -12.94
C ASP A 716 -30.20 -1.95 -13.72
N ALA A 717 -29.94 -2.39 -14.96
CA ALA A 717 -30.91 -3.07 -15.81
C ALA A 717 -31.48 -4.35 -15.16
N ASP A 718 -32.76 -4.62 -15.38
CA ASP A 718 -33.41 -5.86 -14.98
C ASP A 718 -33.01 -6.99 -15.91
N ILE A 719 -32.55 -8.11 -15.34
CA ILE A 719 -32.01 -9.26 -16.06
C ILE A 719 -32.90 -10.47 -15.84
N ARG A 720 -33.29 -11.11 -16.95
CA ARG A 720 -34.01 -12.39 -16.95
C ARG A 720 -33.30 -13.37 -17.87
N ILE A 721 -32.91 -14.52 -17.32
CA ILE A 721 -32.28 -15.61 -18.05
C ILE A 721 -33.31 -16.71 -18.25
N THR A 722 -33.46 -17.16 -19.49
CA THR A 722 -34.42 -18.22 -19.87
C THR A 722 -33.75 -19.31 -20.67
N ASP A 723 -34.34 -20.51 -20.68
CA ASP A 723 -34.00 -21.52 -21.69
C ASP A 723 -34.62 -21.17 -23.06
N VAL A 724 -34.26 -21.89 -24.12
CA VAL A 724 -34.80 -21.67 -25.48
C VAL A 724 -36.33 -21.83 -25.59
N ASN A 725 -36.98 -22.45 -24.60
CA ASN A 725 -38.43 -22.58 -24.54
C ASN A 725 -39.10 -21.40 -23.82
N GLY A 726 -38.31 -20.42 -23.34
CA GLY A 726 -38.79 -19.24 -22.63
C GLY A 726 -39.09 -19.47 -21.16
N ARG A 727 -38.71 -20.62 -20.58
CA ARG A 727 -38.86 -20.84 -19.13
C ARG A 727 -37.81 -20.02 -18.39
N LEU A 728 -38.24 -19.23 -17.42
CA LEU A 728 -37.34 -18.47 -16.54
C LEU A 728 -36.44 -19.43 -15.76
N VAL A 729 -35.14 -19.16 -15.77
CA VAL A 729 -34.08 -19.94 -15.12
C VAL A 729 -33.47 -19.14 -13.98
N HIS A 730 -33.23 -17.84 -14.22
CA HIS A 730 -32.64 -16.94 -13.23
C HIS A 730 -33.12 -15.50 -13.47
N GLN A 731 -33.19 -14.71 -12.40
CA GLN A 731 -33.51 -13.28 -12.46
C GLN A 731 -32.60 -12.51 -11.49
N SER A 732 -32.08 -11.38 -11.95
CA SER A 732 -31.22 -10.50 -11.17
C SER A 732 -31.27 -9.06 -11.71
N LYS A 733 -30.48 -8.16 -11.14
CA LYS A 733 -30.21 -6.83 -11.70
C LYS A 733 -28.74 -6.71 -12.07
N ALA A 734 -28.43 -5.85 -13.04
CA ALA A 734 -27.07 -5.41 -13.26
C ALA A 734 -26.58 -4.62 -12.02
N LEU A 735 -25.31 -4.79 -11.69
CA LEU A 735 -24.55 -4.01 -10.72
C LEU A 735 -23.79 -2.95 -11.51
N GLY A 736 -24.45 -1.82 -11.74
CA GLY A 736 -24.05 -0.89 -12.78
C GLY A 736 -24.21 -1.50 -14.17
N GLY A 737 -23.15 -1.58 -14.97
CA GLY A 737 -23.19 -2.06 -16.36
C GLY A 737 -23.00 -3.57 -16.56
N GLN A 738 -22.97 -4.36 -15.48
CA GLN A 738 -22.66 -5.78 -15.51
C GLN A 738 -23.59 -6.60 -14.59
N ALA A 739 -24.02 -7.77 -15.04
CA ALA A 739 -24.73 -8.74 -14.21
C ALA A 739 -23.93 -10.04 -14.06
N ILE A 740 -24.10 -10.72 -12.92
CA ILE A 740 -23.42 -11.99 -12.62
C ILE A 740 -24.43 -13.11 -12.48
N TRP A 741 -24.13 -14.25 -13.07
CA TRP A 741 -24.89 -15.49 -12.92
C TRP A 741 -23.97 -16.66 -12.60
N ASP A 742 -24.27 -17.44 -11.57
CA ASP A 742 -23.49 -18.60 -11.13
C ASP A 742 -23.70 -19.86 -12.00
N GLY A 743 -24.55 -19.77 -13.02
CA GLY A 743 -24.90 -20.90 -13.89
C GLY A 743 -25.88 -21.88 -13.23
N ASN A 744 -26.49 -21.53 -12.10
CA ASN A 744 -27.50 -22.34 -11.43
C ASN A 744 -28.92 -21.81 -11.69
N ASP A 745 -29.91 -22.69 -11.62
CA ASP A 745 -31.32 -22.29 -11.62
C ASP A 745 -31.79 -21.81 -10.24
N TYR A 746 -33.05 -21.42 -10.14
CA TYR A 746 -33.69 -21.00 -8.88
C TYR A 746 -33.74 -22.07 -7.78
N THR A 747 -33.39 -23.34 -8.08
CA THR A 747 -33.25 -24.40 -7.07
C THR A 747 -31.82 -24.53 -6.54
N GLY A 748 -30.87 -23.77 -7.10
CA GLY A 748 -29.43 -23.90 -6.83
C GLY A 748 -28.76 -25.03 -7.60
N SER A 749 -29.47 -25.67 -8.55
CA SER A 749 -28.92 -26.75 -9.37
C SER A 749 -28.23 -26.18 -10.60
N ARG A 750 -27.04 -26.70 -10.94
CA ARG A 750 -26.35 -26.34 -12.19
C ARG A 750 -27.23 -26.67 -13.38
N VAL A 751 -27.39 -25.71 -14.28
CA VAL A 751 -28.29 -25.89 -15.42
C VAL A 751 -27.72 -26.86 -16.46
N ASP A 752 -28.62 -27.48 -17.22
CA ASP A 752 -28.27 -28.42 -18.28
C ASP A 752 -27.48 -27.78 -19.45
N THR A 753 -26.86 -28.63 -20.26
CA THR A 753 -26.28 -28.22 -21.54
C THR A 753 -27.34 -27.60 -22.44
N GLY A 754 -27.08 -26.39 -22.94
CA GLY A 754 -28.05 -25.70 -23.78
C GLY A 754 -27.67 -24.25 -24.07
N VAL A 755 -28.51 -23.61 -24.88
CA VAL A 755 -28.46 -22.17 -25.10
C VAL A 755 -29.44 -21.51 -24.14
N TYR A 756 -28.95 -20.51 -23.42
CA TYR A 756 -29.72 -19.67 -22.52
C TYR A 756 -29.80 -18.26 -23.10
N LEU A 757 -30.99 -17.66 -23.07
CA LEU A 757 -31.24 -16.31 -23.53
C LEU A 757 -31.25 -15.36 -22.33
N VAL A 758 -30.44 -14.31 -22.39
CA VAL A 758 -30.37 -13.27 -21.37
C VAL A 758 -31.08 -12.04 -21.92
N PHE A 759 -32.19 -11.68 -21.30
CA PHE A 759 -32.93 -10.46 -21.57
C PHE A 759 -32.51 -9.40 -20.55
N ALA A 760 -32.12 -8.22 -21.02
CA ALA A 760 -31.82 -7.08 -20.17
C ALA A 760 -32.68 -5.89 -20.59
N ALA A 761 -33.32 -5.23 -19.63
CA ALA A 761 -34.18 -4.08 -19.86
C ALA A 761 -33.88 -2.97 -18.86
N ASN A 762 -33.81 -1.72 -19.32
CA ASN A 762 -33.79 -0.57 -18.42
C ASN A 762 -35.23 -0.18 -18.09
N GLU A 763 -35.73 -0.56 -16.91
CA GLU A 763 -37.06 -0.17 -16.43
C GLU A 763 -37.03 1.10 -15.55
N ASN A 764 -35.84 1.59 -15.17
CA ASN A 764 -35.69 2.71 -14.23
C ASN A 764 -35.89 4.09 -14.88
N ASP A 765 -35.72 4.20 -16.20
CA ASP A 765 -36.06 5.40 -16.96
C ASP A 765 -37.24 5.12 -17.92
N PRO A 766 -38.48 5.50 -17.56
CA PRO A 766 -39.66 5.23 -18.39
C PRO A 766 -39.64 5.95 -19.74
N THR A 767 -38.71 6.90 -19.96
CA THR A 767 -38.52 7.58 -21.24
C THR A 767 -37.63 6.79 -22.20
N VAL A 768 -36.87 5.81 -21.69
CA VAL A 768 -35.91 5.00 -22.44
C VAL A 768 -36.47 3.58 -22.61
N LYS A 769 -37.01 3.29 -23.81
CA LYS A 769 -37.36 1.91 -24.18
C LYS A 769 -36.13 1.19 -24.70
N ASP A 770 -35.40 0.57 -23.79
CA ASP A 770 -34.14 -0.10 -24.10
C ASP A 770 -34.13 -1.53 -23.59
N VAL A 771 -34.08 -2.48 -24.53
CA VAL A 771 -34.06 -3.92 -24.27
C VAL A 771 -33.03 -4.57 -25.19
N ILE A 772 -32.15 -5.38 -24.62
CA ILE A 772 -31.20 -6.19 -25.37
C ILE A 772 -31.31 -7.67 -25.02
N VAL A 773 -30.93 -8.52 -25.98
CA VAL A 773 -30.85 -9.97 -25.79
C VAL A 773 -29.46 -10.45 -26.13
N THR A 774 -28.81 -11.15 -25.20
CA THR A 774 -27.57 -11.89 -25.45
C THR A 774 -27.78 -13.38 -25.15
N LYS A 775 -26.78 -14.21 -25.47
CA LYS A 775 -26.89 -15.67 -25.38
C LYS A 775 -25.71 -16.27 -24.65
N ILE A 776 -25.96 -17.27 -23.81
CA ILE A 776 -24.95 -18.07 -23.14
C ILE A 776 -25.08 -19.51 -23.63
N LEU A 777 -23.99 -20.10 -24.11
CA LEU A 777 -23.93 -21.52 -24.46
C LEU A 777 -23.24 -22.29 -23.33
N ILE A 778 -23.94 -23.22 -22.70
CA ILE A 778 -23.39 -24.14 -21.69
C ILE A 778 -23.15 -25.48 -22.37
N VAL A 779 -21.91 -25.97 -22.33
CA VAL A 779 -21.49 -27.23 -22.97
C VAL A 779 -21.13 -28.31 -21.96
N LYS A 780 -21.29 -29.57 -22.39
CA LYS A 780 -20.99 -30.78 -21.62
C LYS A 780 -19.63 -31.36 -21.97
#